data_AF-A0A8J3VYE4-F1
#
_entry.id   AF-A0A8J3VYE4-F1
#
_cell.length_a   1.000
_cell.length_b   1.000
_cell.length_c   1.000
_cell.angle_alpha   90.00
_cell.angle_beta   90.00
_cell.angle_gamma   90.00
#
_symmetry.space_group_name_H-M   'P 1'
#
loop_
_entity.id
_entity.type
_entity.pdbx_description
1 polymer ?
#
loop_
_entity_poly.entity_id
_entity_poly.type
_entity_poly.pdbx_seq_one_letter_code
_entity_poly.pdbx_strand_id
1 'polypeptide(L)'
;MTSVDVRIGTPGPRPTPPTRRRSRASWHARANGVVLAWLALAGVAALAHGRLPAPEWLLIHVFLLGAVTNAIVTWTEHFAIALLRHSEPAQWVRPVRLAALNTGVVSVLYGATHGPIQVGIAGAAIVVGVIGWHVGILAVWSRRALGGRFAHVVAWYICAGAALITGGTLGGLMLAGWPPRVSTMRLEAAHIHVNLLGWIGLAVLGTLFTLWPTVLRTQMADGSGAIARRSLRLAVPGLAVTVGGFLGGARWVAVAGLLLYAAAAALALVPFLRTARRRRPHTPAAWMLAAGTAWFVVAVLTDLSVVATRAADQVAHGIEPLVPFILVGFVGQTLLGALTFLLPVVLGGGPAALKRNAALLERGWIIRLALVNVAVPLIALPVPGRVSQFAWAAVLAALGAFVLLATVTVARARGPRVSPTAGGVTVGVLATAVAVAVALSGGTGVTAQNSAQRTAQLGAGVQTVEVTLVGMRFSPGKIEAAPGTRLVLRVTNRDAQQHDLRLATGQQTPMLGPGQTATLELPPLTGPIDGWCTVPGHRAAGMTMRIEVKGAAGSGPATGSNPMDHMDQMDHAAAGPLNLAAPMSTGWRPYDATLRPAPGGTEHKIEIRAVQKEIEVAPGVRQRMWTFGGTVPGPVLRGKVGDVFTVTLINDDTMGHGIDFHAGSLAPDVPMRTIQPGERLTYRFRAEHAGAWLYHCSTMPMLQHIANGMYGAVIIDPPKLAKVDREYVLVQGELYLGQPGSTAQVAKMHDGRPDAWMFNGTAAGYDHAPLTARPGERVRVWVVAAGPASGTAFHIVGAQFDTVYKEGAYLLRPGDGGGSQVLDLAAAQGGFVETVFPEPGHYPFVDHDMRHGEAGAHGIFEVTR
;
A
#
# COMPACT_ATOMS: atom_id res chain seq x y z
N MET A 1 -63.58 -7.50 1.48
CA MET A 1 -62.11 -7.35 1.58
C MET A 1 -61.84 -6.06 2.30
N THR A 2 -61.23 -6.15 3.48
CA THR A 2 -61.08 -5.11 4.49
C THR A 2 -59.98 -4.11 4.14
N SER A 3 -60.27 -2.82 4.29
CA SER A 3 -59.31 -1.73 4.25
C SER A 3 -58.43 -1.77 5.50
N VAL A 4 -57.10 -1.71 5.31
CA VAL A 4 -56.14 -1.59 6.41
C VAL A 4 -55.68 -0.14 6.47
N ASP A 5 -56.09 0.56 7.53
CA ASP A 5 -55.60 1.86 7.93
C ASP A 5 -54.15 1.74 8.45
N VAL A 6 -53.23 2.49 7.85
CA VAL A 6 -51.86 2.63 8.36
C VAL A 6 -51.72 3.97 9.06
N ARG A 7 -51.77 3.96 10.40
CA ARG A 7 -51.42 5.13 11.23
C ARG A 7 -49.90 5.25 11.35
N ILE A 8 -49.34 6.35 10.85
CA ILE A 8 -47.93 6.70 11.04
C ILE A 8 -47.78 7.33 12.43
N GLY A 9 -47.11 6.62 13.35
CA GLY A 9 -46.74 7.15 14.65
C GLY A 9 -45.67 8.25 14.55
N THR A 10 -45.71 9.20 15.48
CA THR A 10 -44.75 10.30 15.61
C THR A 10 -43.29 9.78 15.73
N PRO A 11 -42.30 10.48 15.15
CA PRO A 11 -40.91 10.02 15.20
C PRO A 11 -40.38 10.11 16.63
N GLY A 12 -39.99 8.98 17.21
CA GLY A 12 -39.18 8.95 18.44
C GLY A 12 -37.81 9.63 18.23
N PRO A 13 -37.11 9.98 19.32
CA PRO A 13 -35.83 10.66 19.26
C PRO A 13 -34.82 9.85 18.44
N ARG A 14 -34.14 10.51 17.50
CA ARG A 14 -33.14 9.89 16.61
C ARG A 14 -32.02 9.25 17.44
N PRO A 15 -31.61 8.00 17.14
CA PRO A 15 -30.44 7.43 17.78
C PRO A 15 -29.19 8.20 17.34
N THR A 16 -28.36 8.59 18.30
CA THR A 16 -27.02 9.16 18.08
C THR A 16 -26.20 8.29 17.12
N PRO A 17 -25.42 8.90 16.19
CA PRO A 17 -24.65 8.14 15.22
C PRO A 17 -23.59 7.26 15.92
N PRO A 18 -23.30 6.06 15.42
CA PRO A 18 -22.46 5.11 16.15
C PRO A 18 -20.99 5.54 16.14
N THR A 19 -20.45 5.76 17.34
CA THR A 19 -19.02 5.91 17.68
C THR A 19 -18.16 4.68 17.35
N ARG A 20 -18.69 3.69 16.60
CA ARG A 20 -18.16 2.32 16.48
C ARG A 20 -16.79 2.20 15.80
N ARG A 21 -16.44 3.04 14.81
CA ARG A 21 -15.17 2.89 14.06
C ARG A 21 -13.92 3.14 14.92
N ARG A 22 -13.94 4.09 15.87
CA ARG A 22 -12.80 4.36 16.77
C ARG A 22 -12.54 3.22 17.76
N SER A 23 -13.58 2.52 18.23
CA SER A 23 -13.44 1.41 19.17
C SER A 23 -12.66 0.22 18.60
N ARG A 24 -12.88 -0.14 17.33
CA ARG A 24 -12.22 -1.28 16.66
C ARG A 24 -10.72 -1.04 16.43
N ALA A 25 -10.35 0.12 15.91
CA ALA A 25 -8.95 0.48 15.70
C ALA A 25 -8.17 0.50 17.02
N SER A 26 -8.79 1.02 18.09
CA SER A 26 -8.19 1.06 19.42
C SER A 26 -7.94 -0.34 20.01
N TRP A 27 -8.87 -1.29 19.79
CA TRP A 27 -8.70 -2.68 20.20
C TRP A 27 -7.53 -3.34 19.46
N HIS A 28 -7.51 -3.26 18.13
CA HIS A 28 -6.43 -3.88 17.35
C HIS A 28 -5.07 -3.25 17.66
N ALA A 29 -5.02 -1.95 17.94
CA ALA A 29 -3.81 -1.31 18.43
C ALA A 29 -3.36 -1.89 19.78
N ARG A 30 -4.28 -2.12 20.74
CA ARG A 30 -3.99 -2.75 22.05
C ARG A 30 -3.50 -4.18 21.92
N ALA A 31 -4.25 -5.02 21.22
CA ALA A 31 -3.91 -6.43 21.02
C ALA A 31 -2.56 -6.61 20.30
N ASN A 32 -2.30 -5.87 19.22
CA ASN A 32 -1.01 -5.93 18.54
C ASN A 32 0.13 -5.30 19.37
N GLY A 33 -0.17 -4.36 20.26
CA GLY A 33 0.81 -3.87 21.25
C GLY A 33 1.33 -4.99 22.17
N VAL A 34 0.46 -5.91 22.59
CA VAL A 34 0.85 -7.10 23.37
C VAL A 34 1.74 -8.03 22.55
N VAL A 35 1.38 -8.28 21.28
CA VAL A 35 2.22 -9.09 20.37
C VAL A 35 3.61 -8.48 20.20
N LEU A 36 3.71 -7.17 19.98
CA LEU A 36 4.98 -6.47 19.83
C LEU A 36 5.82 -6.48 21.12
N ALA A 37 5.19 -6.39 22.28
CA ALA A 37 5.88 -6.52 23.56
C ALA A 37 6.51 -7.91 23.71
N TRP A 38 5.78 -8.99 23.39
CA TRP A 38 6.34 -10.34 23.39
C TRP A 38 7.43 -10.55 22.34
N LEU A 39 7.32 -9.95 21.15
CA LEU A 39 8.40 -9.98 20.15
C LEU A 39 9.66 -9.26 20.63
N ALA A 40 9.52 -8.13 21.30
CA ALA A 40 10.64 -7.43 21.92
C ALA A 40 11.27 -8.30 23.02
N LEU A 41 10.47 -8.90 23.89
CA LEU A 41 10.94 -9.83 24.93
C LEU A 41 11.65 -11.06 24.35
N ALA A 42 11.15 -11.61 23.24
CA ALA A 42 11.81 -12.71 22.54
C ALA A 42 13.18 -12.28 21.99
N GLY A 43 13.28 -11.08 21.42
CA GLY A 43 14.56 -10.51 20.97
C GLY A 43 15.55 -10.29 22.11
N VAL A 44 15.07 -9.82 23.27
CA VAL A 44 15.89 -9.68 24.49
C VAL A 44 16.35 -11.04 24.99
N ALA A 45 15.45 -12.03 25.07
CA ALA A 45 15.79 -13.39 25.46
C ALA A 45 16.84 -14.01 24.51
N ALA A 46 16.75 -13.73 23.20
CA ALA A 46 17.72 -14.20 22.21
C ALA A 46 19.10 -13.55 22.39
N LEU A 47 19.16 -12.25 22.68
CA LEU A 47 20.41 -11.55 22.97
C LEU A 47 21.06 -12.01 24.28
N ALA A 48 20.25 -12.45 25.24
CA ALA A 48 20.70 -12.96 26.53
C ALA A 48 21.05 -14.45 26.50
N HIS A 49 20.76 -15.15 25.40
CA HIS A 49 21.04 -16.57 25.24
C HIS A 49 22.55 -16.85 25.36
N GLY A 50 22.92 -17.81 26.20
CA GLY A 50 24.31 -18.11 26.54
C GLY A 50 24.99 -17.15 27.54
N ARG A 51 24.32 -16.05 27.93
CA ARG A 51 24.80 -15.09 28.96
C ARG A 51 24.03 -15.18 30.26
N LEU A 52 22.76 -15.56 30.20
CA LEU A 52 21.93 -15.89 31.35
C LEU A 52 21.74 -17.41 31.43
N PRO A 53 21.65 -18.00 32.64
CA PRO A 53 21.31 -19.40 32.84
C PRO A 53 19.80 -19.62 32.58
N ALA A 54 19.35 -19.29 31.36
CA ALA A 54 17.98 -19.46 30.90
C ALA A 54 17.93 -20.63 29.91
N PRO A 55 17.03 -21.61 30.10
CA PRO A 55 16.91 -22.73 29.18
C PRO A 55 16.45 -22.27 27.78
N GLU A 56 16.91 -22.93 26.71
CA GLU A 56 16.48 -22.63 25.34
C GLU A 56 14.95 -22.70 25.17
N TRP A 57 14.31 -23.64 25.87
CA TRP A 57 12.85 -23.77 25.95
C TRP A 57 12.14 -22.43 26.25
N LEU A 58 12.72 -21.59 27.14
CA LEU A 58 12.15 -20.31 27.55
C LEU A 58 12.04 -19.37 26.37
N LEU A 59 13.09 -19.28 25.55
CA LEU A 59 13.13 -18.43 24.37
C LEU A 59 12.03 -18.83 23.38
N ILE A 60 11.91 -20.13 23.08
CA ILE A 60 10.90 -20.60 22.12
C ILE A 60 9.50 -20.33 22.66
N HIS A 61 9.24 -20.41 23.97
CA HIS A 61 7.90 -20.16 24.52
C HIS A 61 7.57 -18.68 24.69
N VAL A 62 8.55 -17.82 25.01
CA VAL A 62 8.37 -16.36 24.95
C VAL A 62 7.93 -15.95 23.54
N PHE A 63 8.51 -16.57 22.50
CA PHE A 63 8.16 -16.29 21.11
C PHE A 63 6.85 -16.97 20.66
N LEU A 64 6.74 -18.29 20.76
CA LEU A 64 5.61 -19.07 20.24
C LEU A 64 4.35 -18.97 21.13
N LEU A 65 4.50 -19.18 22.44
CA LEU A 65 3.39 -19.10 23.39
C LEU A 65 3.06 -17.64 23.73
N GLY A 66 4.05 -16.75 23.80
CA GLY A 66 3.84 -15.31 23.98
C GLY A 66 3.35 -14.64 22.69
N ALA A 67 4.27 -14.31 21.77
CA ALA A 67 3.95 -13.48 20.62
C ALA A 67 2.99 -14.14 19.61
N VAL A 68 3.31 -15.36 19.17
CA VAL A 68 2.59 -16.03 18.07
C VAL A 68 1.18 -16.43 18.50
N THR A 69 1.00 -17.00 19.69
CA THR A 69 -0.33 -17.37 20.20
C THR A 69 -1.23 -16.16 20.42
N ASN A 70 -0.70 -15.04 20.98
CA ASN A 70 -1.46 -13.79 21.07
C ASN A 70 -1.89 -13.28 19.68
N ALA A 71 -1.02 -13.38 18.68
CA ALA A 71 -1.33 -13.00 17.31
C ALA A 71 -2.42 -13.92 16.70
N ILE A 72 -2.27 -15.25 16.80
CA ILE A 72 -3.23 -16.21 16.25
C ILE A 72 -4.61 -16.02 16.88
N VAL A 73 -4.73 -15.92 18.21
CA VAL A 73 -6.02 -15.71 18.88
C VAL A 73 -6.68 -14.39 18.44
N THR A 74 -5.90 -13.32 18.31
CA THR A 74 -6.40 -12.01 17.88
C THR A 74 -6.90 -12.05 16.43
N TRP A 75 -6.10 -12.62 15.52
CA TRP A 75 -6.39 -12.60 14.08
C TRP A 75 -7.42 -13.64 13.66
N THR A 76 -7.43 -14.83 14.27
CA THR A 76 -8.45 -15.85 13.97
C THR A 76 -9.84 -15.40 14.39
N GLU A 77 -10.00 -14.65 15.50
CA GLU A 77 -11.27 -14.02 15.83
C GLU A 77 -11.67 -12.97 14.78
N HIS A 78 -10.73 -12.08 14.41
CA HIS A 78 -10.98 -11.05 13.41
C HIS A 78 -11.44 -11.64 12.07
N PHE A 79 -10.74 -12.66 11.58
CA PHE A 79 -11.09 -13.35 10.36
C PHE A 79 -12.40 -14.10 10.48
N ALA A 80 -12.69 -14.78 11.59
CA ALA A 80 -13.96 -15.46 11.77
C ALA A 80 -15.15 -14.48 11.73
N ILE A 81 -15.02 -13.33 12.38
CA ILE A 81 -16.03 -12.26 12.34
C ILE A 81 -16.24 -11.77 10.90
N ALA A 82 -15.16 -11.50 10.17
CA ALA A 82 -15.22 -11.04 8.78
C ALA A 82 -15.80 -12.09 7.82
N LEU A 83 -15.39 -13.35 7.94
CA LEU A 83 -15.76 -14.44 7.03
C LEU A 83 -17.18 -14.97 7.28
N LEU A 84 -17.61 -15.00 8.54
CA LEU A 84 -18.96 -15.44 8.93
C LEU A 84 -19.97 -14.28 8.95
N ARG A 85 -19.53 -13.04 8.69
CA ARG A 85 -20.33 -11.81 8.78
C ARG A 85 -21.04 -11.65 10.14
N HIS A 86 -20.38 -12.10 11.21
CA HIS A 86 -20.94 -12.07 12.55
C HIS A 86 -20.81 -10.66 13.17
N SER A 87 -21.72 -10.31 14.09
CA SER A 87 -21.56 -9.11 14.92
C SER A 87 -20.42 -9.28 15.93
N GLU A 88 -19.76 -8.18 16.31
CA GLU A 88 -18.67 -8.27 17.30
C GLU A 88 -19.20 -8.69 18.68
N PRO A 89 -18.42 -9.47 19.45
CA PRO A 89 -18.76 -9.81 20.82
C PRO A 89 -18.79 -8.58 21.73
N ALA A 90 -19.38 -8.72 22.92
CA ALA A 90 -19.41 -7.67 23.93
C ALA A 90 -18.00 -7.14 24.22
N GLN A 91 -17.87 -5.82 24.39
CA GLN A 91 -16.57 -5.12 24.40
C GLN A 91 -15.59 -5.60 25.48
N TRP A 92 -16.10 -6.18 26.58
CA TRP A 92 -15.29 -6.68 27.70
C TRP A 92 -14.71 -8.09 27.45
N VAL A 93 -15.32 -8.89 26.57
CA VAL A 93 -14.93 -10.31 26.36
C VAL A 93 -13.51 -10.41 25.81
N ARG A 94 -13.18 -9.56 24.83
CA ARG A 94 -11.89 -9.50 24.16
C ARG A 94 -10.72 -9.19 25.11
N PRO A 95 -10.74 -8.09 25.89
CA PRO A 95 -9.66 -7.78 26.83
C PRO A 95 -9.55 -8.79 27.96
N VAL A 96 -10.68 -9.31 28.49
CA VAL A 96 -10.65 -10.34 29.55
C VAL A 96 -9.97 -11.61 29.06
N ARG A 97 -10.35 -12.11 27.87
CA ARG A 97 -9.76 -13.32 27.30
C ARG A 97 -8.26 -13.13 27.01
N LEU A 98 -7.86 -11.96 26.50
CA LEU A 98 -6.46 -11.65 26.25
C LEU A 98 -5.66 -11.52 27.55
N ALA A 99 -6.22 -10.91 28.60
CA ALA A 99 -5.58 -10.82 29.91
C ALA A 99 -5.39 -12.22 30.52
N ALA A 100 -6.44 -13.04 30.54
CA ALA A 100 -6.39 -14.41 31.04
C ALA A 100 -5.36 -15.27 30.29
N LEU A 101 -5.28 -15.14 28.96
CA LEU A 101 -4.25 -15.80 28.16
C LEU A 101 -2.84 -15.43 28.66
N ASN A 102 -2.55 -14.13 28.77
CA ASN A 102 -1.22 -13.65 29.17
C ASN A 102 -0.88 -14.00 30.63
N THR A 103 -1.86 -14.01 31.53
CA THR A 103 -1.67 -14.55 32.89
C THR A 103 -1.26 -16.02 32.83
N GLY A 104 -1.96 -16.83 32.04
CA GLY A 104 -1.61 -18.24 31.84
C GLY A 104 -0.19 -18.42 31.27
N VAL A 105 0.16 -17.65 30.24
CA VAL A 105 1.51 -17.69 29.62
C VAL A 105 2.58 -17.33 30.65
N VAL A 106 2.44 -16.21 31.37
CA VAL A 106 3.41 -15.79 32.39
C VAL A 106 3.55 -16.84 33.48
N SER A 107 2.44 -17.43 33.96
CA SER A 107 2.47 -18.51 34.95
C SER A 107 3.20 -19.75 34.45
N VAL A 108 3.01 -20.16 33.18
CA VAL A 108 3.77 -21.26 32.56
C VAL A 108 5.26 -20.94 32.55
N LEU A 109 5.65 -19.79 32.00
CA LEU A 109 7.06 -19.41 31.86
C LEU A 109 7.74 -19.29 33.23
N TYR A 110 7.06 -18.69 34.21
CA TYR A 110 7.57 -18.55 35.57
C TYR A 110 7.69 -19.90 36.27
N GLY A 111 6.62 -20.68 36.32
CA GLY A 111 6.59 -21.96 37.04
C GLY A 111 7.52 -23.02 36.45
N ALA A 112 7.73 -23.00 35.12
CA ALA A 112 8.67 -23.89 34.45
C ALA A 112 10.14 -23.51 34.64
N THR A 113 10.43 -22.23 34.96
CA THR A 113 11.81 -21.73 35.03
C THR A 113 12.29 -21.54 36.47
N HIS A 114 11.45 -20.98 37.34
CA HIS A 114 11.81 -20.60 38.72
C HIS A 114 11.09 -21.47 39.77
N GLY A 115 10.07 -22.22 39.37
CA GLY A 115 9.18 -22.91 40.29
C GLY A 115 8.29 -21.95 41.11
N PRO A 116 7.32 -22.46 41.87
CA PRO A 116 6.97 -23.87 42.01
C PRO A 116 6.20 -24.40 40.78
N ILE A 117 6.41 -25.69 40.42
CA ILE A 117 5.86 -26.29 39.18
C ILE A 117 4.33 -26.24 39.10
N GLN A 118 3.64 -26.18 40.24
CA GLN A 118 2.20 -26.03 40.36
C GLN A 118 1.71 -24.74 39.69
N VAL A 119 2.50 -23.66 39.75
CA VAL A 119 2.19 -22.40 39.04
C VAL A 119 2.27 -22.61 37.53
N GLY A 120 3.23 -23.41 37.06
CA GLY A 120 3.37 -23.76 35.65
C GLY A 120 2.20 -24.61 35.14
N ILE A 121 1.81 -25.62 35.92
CA ILE A 121 0.65 -26.49 35.62
C ILE A 121 -0.66 -25.69 35.62
N ALA A 122 -0.87 -24.84 36.63
CA ALA A 122 -2.03 -23.95 36.69
C ALA A 122 -2.04 -22.98 35.51
N GLY A 123 -0.89 -22.43 35.13
CA GLY A 123 -0.73 -21.61 33.92
C GLY A 123 -1.14 -22.35 32.65
N ALA A 124 -0.69 -23.61 32.49
CA ALA A 124 -1.04 -24.44 31.34
C ALA A 124 -2.55 -24.71 31.28
N ALA A 125 -3.17 -25.00 32.43
CA ALA A 125 -4.63 -25.17 32.54
C ALA A 125 -5.39 -23.89 32.17
N ILE A 126 -4.91 -22.71 32.59
CA ILE A 126 -5.48 -21.41 32.20
C ILE A 126 -5.41 -21.22 30.68
N VAL A 127 -4.24 -21.46 30.07
CA VAL A 127 -4.08 -21.36 28.61
C VAL A 127 -5.06 -22.31 27.90
N VAL A 128 -5.12 -23.58 28.32
CA VAL A 128 -6.06 -24.57 27.77
C VAL A 128 -7.52 -24.09 27.89
N GLY A 129 -7.93 -23.60 29.06
CA GLY A 129 -9.28 -23.10 29.30
C GLY A 129 -9.62 -21.88 28.42
N VAL A 130 -8.67 -20.94 28.28
CA VAL A 130 -8.85 -19.75 27.43
C VAL A 130 -8.94 -20.11 25.95
N ILE A 131 -8.14 -21.06 25.47
CA ILE A 131 -8.22 -21.55 24.09
C ILE A 131 -9.49 -22.36 23.87
N GLY A 132 -9.93 -23.16 24.85
CA GLY A 132 -11.23 -23.83 24.85
C GLY A 132 -12.39 -22.84 24.71
N TRP A 133 -12.35 -21.74 25.47
CA TRP A 133 -13.30 -20.64 25.32
C TRP A 133 -13.26 -20.03 23.91
N HIS A 134 -12.07 -19.73 23.38
CA HIS A 134 -11.91 -19.18 22.03
C HIS A 134 -12.48 -20.12 20.95
N VAL A 135 -12.13 -21.41 20.99
CA VAL A 135 -12.63 -22.43 20.07
C VAL A 135 -14.14 -22.60 20.19
N GLY A 136 -14.68 -22.61 21.41
CA GLY A 136 -16.12 -22.68 21.65
C GLY A 136 -16.89 -21.53 20.99
N ILE A 137 -16.37 -20.31 21.10
CA ILE A 137 -16.94 -19.13 20.40
C ILE A 137 -16.92 -19.35 18.89
N LEU A 138 -15.78 -19.74 18.32
CA LEU A 138 -15.66 -19.95 16.87
C LEU A 138 -16.60 -21.06 16.36
N ALA A 139 -16.75 -22.14 17.12
CA ALA A 139 -17.64 -23.25 16.80
C ALA A 139 -19.13 -22.82 16.84
N VAL A 140 -19.53 -22.06 17.87
CA VAL A 140 -20.91 -21.54 17.97
C VAL A 140 -21.21 -20.59 16.80
N TRP A 141 -20.30 -19.67 16.48
CA TRP A 141 -20.46 -18.77 15.34
C TRP A 141 -20.53 -19.53 14.02
N SER A 142 -19.68 -20.53 13.82
CA SER A 142 -19.66 -21.34 12.61
C SER A 142 -20.95 -22.13 12.40
N ARG A 143 -21.64 -22.54 13.48
CA ARG A 143 -22.91 -23.28 13.40
C ARG A 143 -24.13 -22.38 13.15
N ARG A 144 -24.07 -21.12 13.60
CA ARG A 144 -25.20 -20.16 13.52
C ARG A 144 -25.17 -19.27 12.27
N ALA A 145 -24.07 -19.25 11.53
CA ALA A 145 -23.94 -18.44 10.32
C ALA A 145 -24.67 -19.07 9.12
N LEU A 146 -25.43 -18.28 8.37
CA LEU A 146 -25.89 -18.64 7.02
C LEU A 146 -24.66 -18.67 6.11
N GLY A 147 -24.16 -19.87 5.82
CA GLY A 147 -22.79 -20.13 5.36
C GLY A 147 -22.36 -19.33 4.13
N GLY A 148 -21.42 -18.39 4.32
CA GLY A 148 -20.72 -17.72 3.23
C GLY A 148 -19.69 -18.63 2.54
N ARG A 149 -19.24 -18.26 1.33
CA ARG A 149 -18.30 -19.05 0.50
C ARG A 149 -16.98 -19.46 1.20
N PHE A 150 -16.64 -18.82 2.33
CA PHE A 150 -15.39 -19.02 3.07
C PHE A 150 -15.55 -19.55 4.50
N ALA A 151 -16.75 -19.96 4.91
CA ALA A 151 -16.97 -20.50 6.26
C ALA A 151 -16.08 -21.71 6.59
N HIS A 152 -15.65 -22.46 5.56
CA HIS A 152 -14.76 -23.62 5.70
C HIS A 152 -13.37 -23.30 6.27
N VAL A 153 -12.92 -22.05 6.22
CA VAL A 153 -11.64 -21.62 6.82
C VAL A 153 -11.71 -21.63 8.35
N VAL A 154 -12.89 -21.39 8.94
CA VAL A 154 -13.07 -21.37 10.40
C VAL A 154 -12.82 -22.75 11.02
N ALA A 155 -13.10 -23.83 10.28
CA ALA A 155 -12.80 -25.19 10.71
C ALA A 155 -11.29 -25.41 10.93
N TRP A 156 -10.42 -24.77 10.14
CA TRP A 156 -8.97 -24.82 10.35
C TRP A 156 -8.58 -24.17 11.69
N TYR A 157 -9.20 -23.04 12.04
CA TYR A 157 -8.93 -22.35 13.30
C TYR A 157 -9.41 -23.15 14.52
N ILE A 158 -10.54 -23.84 14.39
CA ILE A 158 -11.05 -24.75 15.43
C ILE A 158 -10.09 -25.92 15.63
N CYS A 159 -9.65 -26.57 14.55
CA CYS A 159 -8.70 -27.69 14.62
C CYS A 159 -7.32 -27.24 15.14
N ALA A 160 -6.85 -26.06 14.74
CA ALA A 160 -5.63 -25.47 15.29
C ALA A 160 -5.75 -25.28 16.81
N GLY A 161 -6.86 -24.67 17.27
CA GLY A 161 -7.08 -24.46 18.71
C GLY A 161 -7.19 -25.76 19.50
N ALA A 162 -7.80 -26.81 18.93
CA ALA A 162 -7.80 -28.15 19.51
C ALA A 162 -6.37 -28.71 19.66
N ALA A 163 -5.50 -28.45 18.68
CA ALA A 163 -4.10 -28.85 18.76
C ALA A 163 -3.34 -28.11 19.88
N LEU A 164 -3.59 -26.81 20.11
CA LEU A 164 -3.01 -26.09 21.25
C LEU A 164 -3.57 -26.58 22.59
N ILE A 165 -4.85 -26.96 22.67
CA ILE A 165 -5.41 -27.58 23.89
C ILE A 165 -4.66 -28.88 24.20
N THR A 166 -4.46 -29.74 23.21
CA THR A 166 -3.66 -30.96 23.35
C THR A 166 -2.22 -30.64 23.73
N GLY A 167 -1.56 -29.74 23.02
CA GLY A 167 -0.17 -29.33 23.27
C GLY A 167 0.04 -28.73 24.66
N GLY A 168 -0.84 -27.83 25.09
CA GLY A 168 -0.82 -27.23 26.43
C GLY A 168 -1.06 -28.27 27.53
N THR A 169 -1.95 -29.24 27.29
CA THR A 169 -2.14 -30.37 28.21
C THR A 169 -0.88 -31.22 28.30
N LEU A 170 -0.27 -31.59 27.17
CA LEU A 170 1.00 -32.33 27.16
C LEU A 170 2.11 -31.55 27.88
N GLY A 171 2.19 -30.23 27.70
CA GLY A 171 3.17 -29.37 28.39
C GLY A 171 2.95 -29.33 29.92
N GLY A 172 1.70 -29.23 30.38
CA GLY A 172 1.37 -29.32 31.80
C GLY A 172 1.69 -30.70 32.39
N LEU A 173 1.42 -31.77 31.63
CA LEU A 173 1.75 -33.14 32.01
C LEU A 173 3.27 -33.38 32.07
N MET A 174 4.04 -32.81 31.14
CA MET A 174 5.51 -32.81 31.17
C MET A 174 6.03 -32.13 32.44
N LEU A 175 5.52 -30.95 32.79
CA LEU A 175 5.87 -30.25 34.03
C LEU A 175 5.53 -31.06 35.28
N ALA A 176 4.45 -31.83 35.24
CA ALA A 176 4.03 -32.71 36.33
C ALA A 176 4.81 -34.04 36.39
N GLY A 177 5.66 -34.35 35.40
CA GLY A 177 6.35 -35.63 35.30
C GLY A 177 5.42 -36.82 35.04
N TRP A 178 4.27 -36.60 34.38
CA TRP A 178 3.24 -37.63 34.15
C TRP A 178 2.88 -37.76 32.66
N PRO A 179 2.49 -38.95 32.16
CA PRO A 179 2.52 -40.25 32.83
C PRO A 179 3.92 -40.86 32.87
N PRO A 180 4.32 -41.52 33.98
CA PRO A 180 5.67 -42.06 34.15
C PRO A 180 6.04 -43.18 33.16
N ARG A 181 5.04 -43.78 32.49
CA ARG A 181 5.23 -44.86 31.50
C ARG A 181 5.63 -44.36 30.10
N VAL A 182 5.53 -43.05 29.85
CA VAL A 182 5.94 -42.44 28.58
C VAL A 182 7.25 -41.69 28.82
N SER A 183 8.28 -42.00 28.02
CA SER A 183 9.55 -41.26 28.09
C SER A 183 9.33 -39.77 27.87
N THR A 184 10.01 -38.94 28.68
CA THR A 184 9.97 -37.48 28.57
C THR A 184 10.27 -37.00 27.15
N MET A 185 11.22 -37.64 26.46
CA MET A 185 11.59 -37.29 25.08
C MET A 185 10.46 -37.57 24.06
N ARG A 186 9.68 -38.64 24.28
CA ARG A 186 8.52 -38.96 23.44
C ARG A 186 7.36 -38.00 23.67
N LEU A 187 7.15 -37.62 24.93
CA LEU A 187 6.17 -36.63 25.31
C LEU A 187 6.52 -35.24 24.75
N GLU A 188 7.80 -34.89 24.79
CA GLU A 188 8.36 -33.69 24.17
C GLU A 188 8.20 -33.68 22.65
N ALA A 189 8.55 -34.78 21.95
CA ALA A 189 8.32 -34.89 20.52
C ALA A 189 6.84 -34.71 20.16
N ALA A 190 5.93 -35.34 20.90
CA ALA A 190 4.49 -35.18 20.73
C ALA A 190 4.04 -33.72 20.95
N HIS A 191 4.54 -33.06 22.01
CA HIS A 191 4.28 -31.66 22.32
C HIS A 191 4.77 -30.71 21.21
N ILE A 192 5.99 -30.92 20.70
CA ILE A 192 6.58 -30.13 19.61
C ILE A 192 5.70 -30.21 18.35
N HIS A 193 5.37 -31.42 17.89
CA HIS A 193 4.65 -31.58 16.62
C HIS A 193 3.21 -31.08 16.70
N VAL A 194 2.49 -31.34 17.81
CA VAL A 194 1.10 -30.89 17.94
C VAL A 194 1.01 -29.36 17.99
N ASN A 195 1.99 -28.67 18.57
CA ASN A 195 2.03 -27.21 18.59
C ASN A 195 2.54 -26.60 17.28
N LEU A 196 3.61 -27.12 16.69
CA LEU A 196 4.18 -26.56 15.47
C LEU A 196 3.33 -26.87 14.23
N LEU A 197 2.99 -28.14 14.00
CA LEU A 197 2.22 -28.56 12.82
C LEU A 197 0.71 -28.38 13.03
N GLY A 198 0.23 -28.54 14.27
CA GLY A 198 -1.16 -28.35 14.63
C GLY A 198 -1.52 -26.89 14.88
N TRP A 199 -1.10 -26.33 16.03
CA TRP A 199 -1.50 -24.97 16.40
C TRP A 199 -1.05 -23.92 15.37
N ILE A 200 0.24 -23.89 15.04
CA ILE A 200 0.79 -22.88 14.14
C ILE A 200 0.53 -23.26 12.68
N GLY A 201 0.89 -24.48 12.27
CA GLY A 201 0.77 -24.96 10.89
C GLY A 201 -0.66 -24.89 10.36
N LEU A 202 -1.66 -25.42 11.08
CA LEU A 202 -3.06 -25.35 10.63
C LEU A 202 -3.61 -23.92 10.64
N ALA A 203 -3.22 -23.09 11.61
CA ALA A 203 -3.62 -21.68 11.62
C ALA A 203 -3.09 -20.93 10.40
N VAL A 204 -1.79 -21.08 10.09
CA VAL A 204 -1.16 -20.43 8.94
C VAL A 204 -1.76 -20.95 7.62
N LEU A 205 -1.80 -22.27 7.41
CA LEU A 205 -2.35 -22.86 6.19
C LEU A 205 -3.82 -22.46 5.97
N GLY A 206 -4.63 -22.48 7.04
CA GLY A 206 -6.02 -22.01 6.99
C GLY A 206 -6.15 -20.55 6.59
N THR A 207 -5.34 -19.67 7.19
CA THR A 207 -5.35 -18.23 6.87
C THR A 207 -4.85 -17.96 5.44
N LEU A 208 -3.84 -18.68 4.95
CA LEU A 208 -3.27 -18.48 3.61
C LEU A 208 -4.29 -18.61 2.49
N PHE A 209 -5.31 -19.46 2.61
CA PHE A 209 -6.39 -19.56 1.59
C PHE A 209 -7.09 -18.23 1.31
N THR A 210 -7.15 -17.34 2.30
CA THR A 210 -7.84 -16.04 2.18
C THR A 210 -6.86 -14.87 2.15
N LEU A 211 -5.82 -14.93 2.98
CA LEU A 211 -4.84 -13.86 3.10
C LEU A 211 -3.95 -13.76 1.85
N TRP A 212 -3.53 -14.88 1.27
CA TRP A 212 -2.62 -14.89 0.12
C TRP A 212 -3.16 -14.14 -1.12
N PRO A 213 -4.34 -14.49 -1.68
CA PRO A 213 -4.90 -13.76 -2.81
C PRO A 213 -5.16 -12.29 -2.47
N THR A 214 -5.48 -11.98 -1.21
CA THR A 214 -5.74 -10.62 -0.73
C THR A 214 -4.46 -9.78 -0.72
N VAL A 215 -3.35 -10.33 -0.19
CA VAL A 215 -2.03 -9.68 -0.18
C VAL A 215 -1.50 -9.47 -1.60
N LEU A 216 -1.71 -10.44 -2.49
CA LEU A 216 -1.35 -10.31 -3.91
C LEU A 216 -2.32 -9.44 -4.71
N ARG A 217 -3.46 -9.02 -4.15
CA ARG A 217 -4.52 -8.28 -4.85
C ARG A 217 -4.93 -8.99 -6.15
N THR A 218 -5.19 -10.29 -6.06
CA THR A 218 -5.62 -11.11 -7.19
C THR A 218 -6.77 -12.02 -6.76
N GLN A 219 -7.50 -12.54 -7.74
CA GLN A 219 -8.59 -13.47 -7.45
C GLN A 219 -8.05 -14.82 -6.95
N MET A 220 -8.81 -15.42 -6.04
CA MET A 220 -8.54 -16.77 -5.55
C MET A 220 -8.66 -17.78 -6.68
N ALA A 221 -7.83 -18.81 -6.68
CA ALA A 221 -7.92 -19.88 -7.67
C ALA A 221 -9.22 -20.69 -7.53
N ASP A 222 -9.76 -21.16 -8.65
CA ASP A 222 -10.98 -21.98 -8.67
C ASP A 222 -10.78 -23.30 -7.91
N GLY A 223 -11.84 -23.79 -7.27
CA GLY A 223 -11.81 -25.02 -6.48
C GLY A 223 -11.09 -24.91 -5.11
N SER A 224 -10.59 -23.72 -4.73
CA SER A 224 -9.86 -23.51 -3.46
C SER A 224 -10.62 -24.00 -2.23
N GLY A 225 -11.95 -23.81 -2.17
CA GLY A 225 -12.74 -24.26 -1.02
C GLY A 225 -12.84 -25.79 -0.89
N ALA A 226 -12.87 -26.52 -2.01
CA ALA A 226 -12.87 -27.99 -1.98
C ALA A 226 -11.50 -28.52 -1.55
N ILE A 227 -10.42 -27.91 -2.07
CA ILE A 227 -9.04 -28.21 -1.69
C ILE A 227 -8.82 -27.94 -0.20
N ALA A 228 -9.30 -26.80 0.33
CA ALA A 228 -9.20 -26.47 1.74
C ALA A 228 -9.88 -27.52 2.64
N ARG A 229 -11.08 -27.99 2.29
CA ARG A 229 -11.77 -29.04 3.07
C ARG A 229 -11.05 -30.38 3.00
N ARG A 230 -10.57 -30.80 1.82
CA ARG A 230 -9.82 -32.06 1.66
C ARG A 230 -8.51 -32.02 2.43
N SER A 231 -7.76 -30.93 2.32
CA SER A 231 -6.48 -30.77 3.02
C SER A 231 -6.67 -30.86 4.53
N LEU A 232 -7.68 -30.21 5.11
CA LEU A 232 -7.96 -30.32 6.55
C LEU A 232 -8.33 -31.75 6.98
N ARG A 233 -9.14 -32.46 6.17
CA ARG A 233 -9.52 -33.87 6.42
C ARG A 233 -8.35 -34.84 6.36
N LEU A 234 -7.22 -34.46 5.74
CA LEU A 234 -5.99 -35.26 5.71
C LEU A 234 -5.01 -34.80 6.80
N ALA A 235 -4.85 -33.48 6.99
CA ALA A 235 -3.89 -32.92 7.93
C ALA A 235 -4.21 -33.27 9.39
N VAL A 236 -5.48 -33.23 9.80
CA VAL A 236 -5.86 -33.51 11.20
C VAL A 236 -5.65 -34.98 11.57
N PRO A 237 -6.13 -35.98 10.80
CA PRO A 237 -5.79 -37.37 11.06
C PRO A 237 -4.29 -37.66 10.95
N GLY A 238 -3.60 -37.08 9.96
CA GLY A 238 -2.15 -37.23 9.81
C GLY A 238 -1.41 -36.79 11.07
N LEU A 239 -1.73 -35.59 11.58
CA LEU A 239 -1.16 -35.08 12.83
C LEU A 239 -1.49 -35.97 14.04
N ALA A 240 -2.75 -36.43 14.17
CA ALA A 240 -3.16 -37.30 15.26
C ALA A 240 -2.40 -38.63 15.25
N VAL A 241 -2.20 -39.23 14.07
CA VAL A 241 -1.41 -40.45 13.88
C VAL A 241 0.06 -40.20 14.20
N THR A 242 0.62 -39.05 13.80
CA THR A 242 2.00 -38.67 14.16
C THR A 242 2.19 -38.57 15.67
N VAL A 243 1.33 -37.82 16.36
CA VAL A 243 1.36 -37.64 17.82
C VAL A 243 1.15 -38.97 18.54
N GLY A 244 0.17 -39.77 18.12
CA GLY A 244 -0.07 -41.11 18.66
C GLY A 244 1.11 -42.05 18.46
N GLY A 245 1.79 -41.97 17.31
CA GLY A 245 3.01 -42.72 17.01
C GLY A 245 4.15 -42.40 17.98
N PHE A 246 4.39 -41.11 18.30
CA PHE A 246 5.38 -40.74 19.31
C PHE A 246 5.00 -41.19 20.72
N LEU A 247 3.75 -40.95 21.12
CA LEU A 247 3.24 -41.37 22.42
C LEU A 247 3.22 -42.90 22.58
N GLY A 248 3.10 -43.65 21.48
CA GLY A 248 3.17 -45.12 21.43
C GLY A 248 4.58 -45.68 21.17
N GLY A 249 5.55 -44.85 20.80
CA GLY A 249 6.92 -45.27 20.49
C GLY A 249 7.05 -45.95 19.12
N ALA A 250 6.00 -45.86 18.30
CA ALA A 250 5.90 -46.49 17.00
C ALA A 250 6.36 -45.51 15.91
N ARG A 251 7.68 -45.45 15.64
CA ARG A 251 8.26 -44.49 14.67
C ARG A 251 7.60 -44.57 13.30
N TRP A 252 7.30 -45.76 12.80
CA TRP A 252 6.75 -45.94 11.45
C TRP A 252 5.29 -45.50 11.35
N VAL A 253 4.55 -45.61 12.44
CA VAL A 253 3.21 -44.99 12.55
C VAL A 253 3.36 -43.47 12.51
N ALA A 254 4.35 -42.91 13.22
CA ALA A 254 4.61 -41.47 13.20
C ALA A 254 5.00 -40.96 11.80
N VAL A 255 5.87 -41.69 11.08
CA VAL A 255 6.24 -41.42 9.68
C VAL A 255 5.02 -41.45 8.77
N ALA A 256 4.16 -42.47 8.88
CA ALA A 256 2.95 -42.57 8.05
C ALA A 256 2.00 -41.40 8.29
N GLY A 257 1.80 -41.00 9.55
CA GLY A 257 1.03 -39.80 9.89
C GLY A 257 1.64 -38.52 9.32
N LEU A 258 2.97 -38.40 9.37
CA LEU A 258 3.66 -37.18 8.93
C LEU A 258 3.69 -37.07 7.40
N LEU A 259 3.81 -38.19 6.69
CA LEU A 259 3.60 -38.26 5.23
C LEU A 259 2.19 -37.83 4.84
N LEU A 260 1.18 -38.28 5.58
CA LEU A 260 -0.22 -37.86 5.36
C LEU A 260 -0.39 -36.35 5.60
N TYR A 261 0.22 -35.81 6.65
CA TYR A 261 0.25 -34.37 6.90
C TYR A 261 0.98 -33.60 5.79
N ALA A 262 2.14 -34.07 5.34
CA ALA A 262 2.92 -33.46 4.27
C ALA A 262 2.14 -33.45 2.94
N ALA A 263 1.45 -34.54 2.60
CA ALA A 263 0.56 -34.60 1.44
C ALA A 263 -0.60 -33.61 1.56
N ALA A 264 -1.18 -33.47 2.76
CA ALA A 264 -2.22 -32.48 3.03
C ALA A 264 -1.72 -31.04 2.88
N ALA A 265 -0.53 -30.74 3.38
CA ALA A 265 0.13 -29.45 3.23
C ALA A 265 0.43 -29.14 1.76
N ALA A 266 1.00 -30.09 1.02
CA ALA A 266 1.27 -29.94 -0.42
C ALA A 266 -0.03 -29.64 -1.20
N LEU A 267 -1.12 -30.35 -0.90
CA LEU A 267 -2.43 -30.09 -1.47
C LEU A 267 -2.95 -28.68 -1.12
N ALA A 268 -2.78 -28.24 0.13
CA ALA A 268 -3.18 -26.91 0.57
C ALA A 268 -2.40 -25.78 -0.14
N LEU A 269 -1.16 -26.04 -0.57
CA LEU A 269 -0.33 -25.08 -1.29
C LEU A 269 -0.61 -25.00 -2.81
N VAL A 270 -1.42 -25.91 -3.37
CA VAL A 270 -1.76 -25.87 -4.81
C VAL A 270 -2.45 -24.56 -5.21
N PRO A 271 -3.51 -24.08 -4.52
CA PRO A 271 -4.10 -22.78 -4.80
C PRO A 271 -3.13 -21.62 -4.60
N PHE A 272 -2.26 -21.71 -3.58
CA PHE A 272 -1.24 -20.71 -3.32
C PHE A 272 -0.31 -20.51 -4.52
N LEU A 273 0.20 -21.60 -5.08
CA LEU A 273 1.07 -21.59 -6.26
C LEU A 273 0.33 -21.12 -7.52
N ARG A 274 -0.92 -21.56 -7.72
CA ARG A 274 -1.75 -21.10 -8.86
C ARG A 274 -1.98 -19.59 -8.81
N THR A 275 -2.30 -19.05 -7.63
CA THR A 275 -2.49 -17.62 -7.41
C THR A 275 -1.18 -16.83 -7.61
N ALA A 276 -0.05 -17.36 -7.14
CA ALA A 276 1.28 -16.74 -7.32
C ALA A 276 1.73 -16.70 -8.79
N ARG A 277 1.35 -17.71 -9.60
CA ARG A 277 1.60 -17.73 -11.04
C ARG A 277 0.79 -16.68 -11.80
N ARG A 278 -0.45 -16.42 -11.38
CA ARG A 278 -1.29 -15.36 -11.96
C ARG A 278 -0.75 -13.97 -11.65
N ARG A 279 -0.28 -13.74 -10.42
CA ARG A 279 0.33 -12.48 -10.00
C ARG A 279 1.50 -12.73 -9.05
N ARG A 280 2.72 -12.43 -9.51
CA ARG A 280 3.94 -12.66 -8.75
C ARG A 280 3.97 -11.81 -7.47
N PRO A 281 4.64 -12.28 -6.39
CA PRO A 281 4.88 -11.48 -5.19
C PRO A 281 5.57 -10.16 -5.56
N HIS A 282 4.97 -9.05 -5.17
CA HIS A 282 5.44 -7.69 -5.50
C HIS A 282 5.40 -6.73 -4.30
N THR A 283 4.91 -7.19 -3.16
CA THR A 283 4.89 -6.43 -1.90
C THR A 283 5.73 -7.13 -0.84
N PRO A 284 6.26 -6.42 0.16
CA PRO A 284 7.04 -7.02 1.24
C PRO A 284 6.28 -8.14 1.97
N ALA A 285 5.01 -7.90 2.28
CA ALA A 285 4.17 -8.91 2.90
C ALA A 285 4.05 -10.16 2.02
N ALA A 286 3.88 -10.02 0.70
CA ALA A 286 3.82 -11.14 -0.22
C ALA A 286 5.13 -11.94 -0.23
N TRP A 287 6.28 -11.26 -0.28
CA TRP A 287 7.59 -11.92 -0.26
C TRP A 287 7.88 -12.63 1.05
N MET A 288 7.57 -12.00 2.19
CA MET A 288 7.73 -12.62 3.51
C MET A 288 6.83 -13.84 3.69
N LEU A 289 5.56 -13.77 3.28
CA LEU A 289 4.64 -14.91 3.33
C LEU A 289 5.07 -16.04 2.38
N ALA A 290 5.55 -15.71 1.17
CA ALA A 290 6.06 -16.69 0.22
C ALA A 290 7.28 -17.43 0.77
N ALA A 291 8.27 -16.69 1.26
CA ALA A 291 9.48 -17.30 1.78
C ALA A 291 9.24 -18.01 3.12
N GLY A 292 8.34 -17.52 3.98
CA GLY A 292 7.88 -18.27 5.16
C GLY A 292 7.20 -19.60 4.80
N THR A 293 6.39 -19.60 3.73
CA THR A 293 5.77 -20.83 3.21
C THR A 293 6.81 -21.78 2.61
N ALA A 294 7.85 -21.27 1.95
CA ALA A 294 8.95 -22.09 1.45
C ALA A 294 9.71 -22.76 2.61
N TRP A 295 10.03 -22.01 3.67
CA TRP A 295 10.66 -22.55 4.87
C TRP A 295 9.78 -23.54 5.62
N PHE A 296 8.44 -23.38 5.59
CA PHE A 296 7.52 -24.40 6.10
C PHE A 296 7.67 -25.72 5.36
N VAL A 297 7.75 -25.69 4.03
CA VAL A 297 7.96 -26.91 3.22
C VAL A 297 9.30 -27.56 3.56
N VAL A 298 10.37 -26.76 3.66
CA VAL A 298 11.68 -27.26 4.09
C VAL A 298 11.59 -27.89 5.48
N ALA A 299 10.98 -27.21 6.45
CA ALA A 299 10.82 -27.71 7.81
C ALA A 299 10.06 -29.05 7.85
N VAL A 300 8.94 -29.20 7.15
CA VAL A 300 8.18 -30.46 7.10
C VAL A 300 8.98 -31.59 6.44
N LEU A 301 9.73 -31.31 5.38
CA LEU A 301 10.55 -32.31 4.71
C LEU A 301 11.74 -32.74 5.57
N THR A 302 12.38 -31.81 6.27
CA THR A 302 13.49 -32.14 7.17
C THR A 302 12.99 -32.85 8.42
N ASP A 303 11.84 -32.44 8.98
CA ASP A 303 11.18 -33.13 10.09
C ASP A 303 10.85 -34.58 9.72
N LEU A 304 10.29 -34.80 8.52
CA LEU A 304 10.05 -36.14 8.00
C LEU A 304 11.33 -36.98 7.92
N SER A 305 12.44 -36.38 7.49
CA SER A 305 13.75 -37.06 7.46
C SER A 305 14.22 -37.42 8.88
N VAL A 306 14.07 -36.52 9.84
CA VAL A 306 14.42 -36.77 11.25
C VAL A 306 13.58 -37.91 11.83
N VAL A 307 12.27 -37.87 11.65
CA VAL A 307 11.34 -38.89 12.16
C VAL A 307 11.56 -40.26 11.49
N ALA A 308 11.94 -40.28 10.22
CA ALA A 308 12.24 -41.52 9.49
C ALA A 308 13.58 -42.15 9.90
N THR A 309 14.57 -41.34 10.30
CA THR A 309 15.94 -41.81 10.58
C THR A 309 16.21 -42.06 12.06
N ARG A 310 15.44 -41.44 12.96
CA ARG A 310 15.65 -41.56 14.42
C ARG A 310 14.60 -42.42 15.10
N ALA A 311 14.96 -42.99 16.25
CA ALA A 311 13.99 -43.64 17.13
C ALA A 311 13.06 -42.59 17.78
N ALA A 312 11.84 -42.98 18.16
CA ALA A 312 10.81 -42.04 18.63
C ALA A 312 11.22 -41.21 19.87
N ASP A 313 12.12 -41.74 20.68
CA ASP A 313 12.74 -41.12 21.86
C ASP A 313 13.93 -40.22 21.55
N GLN A 314 14.41 -40.21 20.31
CA GLN A 314 15.51 -39.34 19.84
C GLN A 314 15.02 -38.23 18.91
N VAL A 315 13.73 -38.24 18.54
CA VAL A 315 13.15 -37.25 17.61
C VAL A 315 13.22 -35.83 18.17
N ALA A 316 12.96 -35.63 19.48
CA ALA A 316 12.98 -34.30 20.10
C ALA A 316 14.33 -33.59 19.94
N HIS A 317 15.43 -34.23 20.35
CA HIS A 317 16.80 -33.75 20.12
C HIS A 317 17.11 -33.60 18.62
N GLY A 318 16.51 -34.45 17.79
CA GLY A 318 16.71 -34.42 16.37
C GLY A 318 16.15 -33.19 15.66
N ILE A 319 15.16 -32.53 16.26
CA ILE A 319 14.48 -31.33 15.75
C ILE A 319 15.20 -30.05 16.19
N GLU A 320 15.98 -30.09 17.25
CA GLU A 320 16.71 -28.92 17.79
C GLU A 320 17.53 -28.16 16.71
N PRO A 321 18.28 -28.82 15.80
CA PRO A 321 18.98 -28.11 14.71
C PRO A 321 18.04 -27.45 13.69
N LEU A 322 16.76 -27.84 13.66
CA LEU A 322 15.73 -27.31 12.76
C LEU A 322 14.98 -26.12 13.35
N VAL A 323 15.15 -25.84 14.64
CA VAL A 323 14.51 -24.73 15.35
C VAL A 323 14.73 -23.39 14.63
N PRO A 324 15.91 -23.04 14.07
CA PRO A 324 16.08 -21.81 13.30
C PRO A 324 15.24 -21.76 12.01
N PHE A 325 15.13 -22.87 11.26
CA PHE A 325 14.29 -22.97 10.06
C PHE A 325 12.82 -22.74 10.41
N ILE A 326 12.37 -23.30 11.53
CA ILE A 326 11.00 -23.24 11.99
C ILE A 326 10.68 -21.85 12.58
N LEU A 327 11.44 -21.41 13.59
CA LEU A 327 11.14 -20.19 14.33
C LEU A 327 11.40 -18.94 13.50
N VAL A 328 12.55 -18.85 12.84
CA VAL A 328 12.94 -17.65 12.09
C VAL A 328 12.41 -17.74 10.66
N GLY A 329 12.74 -18.82 9.95
CA GLY A 329 12.39 -18.99 8.54
C GLY A 329 10.89 -19.08 8.30
N PHE A 330 10.17 -19.95 9.03
CA PHE A 330 8.73 -20.13 8.86
C PHE A 330 7.90 -19.17 9.72
N VAL A 331 7.91 -19.34 11.04
CA VAL A 331 6.95 -18.70 11.95
C VAL A 331 7.17 -17.20 12.04
N GLY A 332 8.40 -16.77 12.31
CA GLY A 332 8.78 -15.36 12.41
C GLY A 332 8.52 -14.62 11.11
N GLN A 333 8.98 -15.17 9.99
CA GLN A 333 8.78 -14.55 8.68
C GLN A 333 7.30 -14.46 8.29
N THR A 334 6.50 -15.48 8.59
CA THR A 334 5.05 -15.46 8.38
C THR A 334 4.38 -14.39 9.23
N LEU A 335 4.75 -14.30 10.52
CA LEU A 335 4.21 -13.28 11.43
C LEU A 335 4.57 -11.86 10.98
N LEU A 336 5.83 -11.62 10.61
CA LEU A 336 6.29 -10.33 10.09
C LEU A 336 5.56 -9.96 8.79
N GLY A 337 5.42 -10.91 7.86
CA GLY A 337 4.68 -10.70 6.61
C GLY A 337 3.20 -10.40 6.85
N ALA A 338 2.54 -11.16 7.71
CA ALA A 338 1.14 -10.94 8.07
C ALA A 338 0.93 -9.58 8.74
N LEU A 339 1.76 -9.20 9.71
CA LEU A 339 1.67 -7.92 10.40
C LEU A 339 2.00 -6.74 9.47
N THR A 340 2.94 -6.89 8.54
CA THR A 340 3.24 -5.86 7.52
C THR A 340 2.00 -5.50 6.70
N PHE A 341 1.15 -6.48 6.37
CA PHE A 341 -0.08 -6.26 5.64
C PHE A 341 -1.26 -5.85 6.52
N LEU A 342 -1.48 -6.58 7.63
CA LEU A 342 -2.70 -6.48 8.40
C LEU A 342 -2.72 -5.27 9.34
N LEU A 343 -1.55 -4.86 9.86
CA LEU A 343 -1.47 -3.77 10.83
C LEU A 343 -1.94 -2.43 10.25
N PRO A 344 -1.52 -1.99 9.03
CA PRO A 344 -2.07 -0.79 8.40
C PRO A 344 -3.58 -0.84 8.16
N VAL A 345 -4.12 -2.04 7.84
CA VAL A 345 -5.54 -2.24 7.51
C VAL A 345 -6.43 -2.04 8.74
N VAL A 346 -6.05 -2.58 9.90
CA VAL A 346 -6.89 -2.55 11.10
C VAL A 346 -6.77 -1.28 11.95
N LEU A 347 -5.70 -0.50 11.76
CA LEU A 347 -5.49 0.76 12.47
C LEU A 347 -6.37 1.91 11.94
N GLY A 348 -7.00 1.75 10.77
CA GLY A 348 -7.96 2.71 10.21
C GLY A 348 -7.33 4.04 9.79
N GLY A 349 -8.13 5.11 9.76
CA GLY A 349 -7.68 6.47 9.40
C GLY A 349 -7.78 6.84 7.90
N GLY A 350 -8.51 6.04 7.10
CA GLY A 350 -8.73 6.30 5.67
C GLY A 350 -7.55 5.86 4.77
N PRO A 351 -7.69 5.98 3.44
CA PRO A 351 -6.70 5.49 2.47
C PRO A 351 -5.30 6.11 2.65
N ALA A 352 -5.23 7.39 3.00
CA ALA A 352 -3.97 8.10 3.25
C ALA A 352 -3.22 7.56 4.48
N ALA A 353 -3.93 7.29 5.58
CA ALA A 353 -3.31 6.70 6.77
C ALA A 353 -2.86 5.26 6.53
N LEU A 354 -3.64 4.48 5.77
CA LEU A 354 -3.25 3.14 5.35
C LEU A 354 -1.96 3.17 4.52
N LYS A 355 -1.87 4.03 3.49
CA LYS A 355 -0.67 4.15 2.64
C LYS A 355 0.55 4.61 3.44
N ARG A 356 0.38 5.56 4.36
CA ARG A 356 1.45 6.05 5.24
C ARG A 356 1.94 4.99 6.23
N ASN A 357 1.02 4.25 6.86
CA ASN A 357 1.35 3.19 7.80
C ASN A 357 2.02 2.00 7.09
N ALA A 358 1.54 1.65 5.89
CA ALA A 358 2.20 0.67 5.03
C ALA A 358 3.62 1.15 4.68
N ALA A 359 3.77 2.33 4.09
CA ALA A 359 5.08 2.88 3.71
C ALA A 359 6.10 2.91 4.87
N LEU A 360 5.65 3.11 6.11
CA LEU A 360 6.52 3.03 7.29
C LEU A 360 7.03 1.60 7.53
N LEU A 361 6.13 0.61 7.55
CA LEU A 361 6.49 -0.80 7.75
C LEU A 361 7.34 -1.34 6.60
N GLU A 362 7.15 -0.82 5.38
CA GLU A 362 7.89 -1.25 4.20
C GLU A 362 9.32 -0.69 4.15
N ARG A 363 9.71 0.28 4.99
CA ARG A 363 11.08 0.82 4.96
C ARG A 363 12.13 -0.26 5.17
N GLY A 364 13.09 -0.39 4.24
CA GLY A 364 14.21 -1.34 4.35
C GLY A 364 13.80 -2.82 4.30
N TRP A 365 12.62 -3.13 3.76
CA TRP A 365 12.09 -4.50 3.76
C TRP A 365 12.95 -5.51 2.99
N ILE A 366 13.57 -5.09 1.88
CA ILE A 366 14.45 -5.96 1.06
C ILE A 366 15.65 -6.41 1.89
N ILE A 367 16.28 -5.47 2.62
CA ILE A 367 17.42 -5.75 3.50
C ILE A 367 17.00 -6.73 4.59
N ARG A 368 15.87 -6.48 5.28
CA ARG A 368 15.38 -7.39 6.32
C ARG A 368 15.09 -8.79 5.77
N LEU A 369 14.43 -8.87 4.61
CA LEU A 369 14.12 -10.15 3.98
C LEU A 369 15.40 -10.91 3.62
N ALA A 370 16.37 -10.23 3.00
CA ALA A 370 17.65 -10.82 2.63
C ALA A 370 18.43 -11.30 3.86
N LEU A 371 18.55 -10.45 4.90
CA LEU A 371 19.23 -10.79 6.15
C LEU A 371 18.63 -12.06 6.78
N VAL A 372 17.30 -12.13 6.89
CA VAL A 372 16.62 -13.29 7.47
C VAL A 372 16.89 -14.56 6.64
N ASN A 373 16.69 -14.52 5.33
CA ASN A 373 16.79 -15.74 4.51
C ASN A 373 18.24 -16.20 4.29
N VAL A 374 19.23 -15.31 4.35
CA VAL A 374 20.66 -15.67 4.34
C VAL A 374 21.08 -16.21 5.71
N ALA A 375 20.60 -15.62 6.80
CA ALA A 375 20.99 -16.03 8.14
C ALA A 375 20.43 -17.40 8.56
N VAL A 376 19.19 -17.72 8.17
CA VAL A 376 18.54 -18.99 8.53
C VAL A 376 19.40 -20.24 8.23
N PRO A 377 19.93 -20.45 7.01
CA PRO A 377 20.80 -21.60 6.74
C PRO A 377 22.16 -21.50 7.45
N LEU A 378 22.71 -20.29 7.64
CA LEU A 378 23.97 -20.08 8.36
C LEU A 378 23.84 -20.38 9.86
N ILE A 379 22.64 -20.27 10.43
CA ILE A 379 22.38 -20.63 11.82
C ILE A 379 22.19 -22.15 11.95
N ALA A 380 21.49 -22.76 10.99
CA ALA A 380 21.08 -24.16 11.10
C ALA A 380 22.15 -25.17 10.60
N LEU A 381 23.09 -24.74 9.75
CA LEU A 381 24.17 -25.59 9.25
C LEU A 381 25.40 -25.51 10.18
N PRO A 382 26.23 -26.58 10.23
CA PRO A 382 27.45 -26.60 11.04
C PRO A 382 28.54 -25.69 10.45
N VAL A 383 28.40 -24.38 10.65
CA VAL A 383 29.38 -23.36 10.25
C VAL A 383 30.23 -22.91 11.44
N PRO A 384 31.39 -22.26 11.21
CA PRO A 384 32.20 -21.72 12.31
C PRO A 384 31.40 -20.79 13.23
N GLY A 385 31.64 -20.86 14.54
CA GLY A 385 30.83 -20.15 15.55
C GLY A 385 30.69 -18.64 15.32
N ARG A 386 31.74 -17.98 14.80
CA ARG A 386 31.68 -16.54 14.44
C ARG A 386 30.66 -16.26 13.34
N VAL A 387 30.54 -17.15 12.34
CA VAL A 387 29.57 -17.02 11.24
C VAL A 387 28.14 -17.16 11.76
N SER A 388 27.89 -18.14 12.63
CA SER A 388 26.59 -18.32 13.28
C SER A 388 26.23 -17.11 14.17
N GLN A 389 27.18 -16.54 14.90
CA GLN A 389 26.97 -15.31 15.69
C GLN A 389 26.59 -14.10 14.82
N PHE A 390 27.27 -13.88 13.69
CA PHE A 390 26.90 -12.83 12.73
C PHE A 390 25.51 -13.07 12.13
N ALA A 391 25.17 -14.33 11.82
CA ALA A 391 23.85 -14.68 11.31
C ALA A 391 22.74 -14.41 12.33
N TRP A 392 22.94 -14.78 13.60
CA TRP A 392 22.02 -14.43 14.69
C TRP A 392 21.88 -12.91 14.87
N ALA A 393 22.98 -12.17 14.84
CA ALA A 393 22.95 -10.71 14.91
C ALA A 393 22.15 -10.09 13.75
N ALA A 394 22.28 -10.63 12.54
CA ALA A 394 21.51 -10.22 11.36
C ALA A 394 20.01 -10.46 11.54
N VAL A 395 19.60 -11.62 12.06
CA VAL A 395 18.20 -11.94 12.37
C VAL A 395 17.65 -10.96 13.41
N LEU A 396 18.39 -10.72 14.49
CA LEU A 396 17.96 -9.83 15.57
C LEU A 396 17.88 -8.37 15.13
N ALA A 397 18.80 -7.92 14.28
CA ALA A 397 18.73 -6.60 13.66
C ALA A 397 17.50 -6.46 12.77
N ALA A 398 17.18 -7.47 11.95
CA ALA A 398 16.00 -7.46 11.10
C ALA A 398 14.70 -7.46 11.92
N LEU A 399 14.62 -8.28 12.97
CA LEU A 399 13.48 -8.33 13.90
C LEU A 399 13.33 -7.01 14.67
N GLY A 400 14.40 -6.48 15.25
CA GLY A 400 14.40 -5.23 16.01
C GLY A 400 13.96 -4.05 15.16
N ALA A 401 14.46 -3.96 13.92
CA ALA A 401 14.01 -2.95 12.96
C ALA A 401 12.51 -3.08 12.66
N PHE A 402 11.97 -4.29 12.49
CA PHE A 402 10.54 -4.49 12.28
C PHE A 402 9.71 -4.10 13.51
N VAL A 403 10.08 -4.57 14.70
CA VAL A 403 9.38 -4.27 15.96
C VAL A 403 9.33 -2.77 16.21
N LEU A 404 10.43 -2.05 15.93
CA LEU A 404 10.46 -0.60 16.00
C LEU A 404 9.43 0.05 15.06
N LEU A 405 9.47 -0.29 13.76
CA LEU A 405 8.57 0.29 12.78
C LEU A 405 7.10 -0.01 13.11
N ALA A 406 6.81 -1.22 13.57
CA ALA A 406 5.48 -1.62 13.99
C ALA A 406 5.02 -0.88 15.25
N THR A 407 5.91 -0.68 16.22
CA THR A 407 5.61 0.09 17.44
C THR A 407 5.32 1.55 17.11
N VAL A 408 6.13 2.18 16.25
CA VAL A 408 5.88 3.54 15.77
C VAL A 408 4.54 3.64 15.05
N THR A 409 4.20 2.63 14.25
CA THR A 409 2.91 2.56 13.52
C THR A 409 1.73 2.48 14.50
N VAL A 410 1.81 1.62 15.51
CA VAL A 410 0.77 1.48 16.55
C VAL A 410 0.68 2.73 17.41
N ALA A 411 1.81 3.33 17.80
CA ALA A 411 1.86 4.53 18.62
C ALA A 411 1.19 5.72 17.90
N ARG A 412 1.50 5.93 16.62
CA ARG A 412 0.86 6.98 15.80
C ARG A 412 -0.66 6.84 15.72
N ALA A 413 -1.15 5.60 15.62
CA ALA A 413 -2.59 5.33 15.55
C ALA A 413 -3.34 5.59 16.87
N ARG A 414 -2.63 5.63 18.01
CA ARG A 414 -3.24 5.92 19.32
C ARG A 414 -3.31 7.41 19.67
N GLY A 415 -2.74 8.29 18.84
CA GLY A 415 -2.73 9.74 19.08
C GLY A 415 -1.64 10.35 19.98
N PRO A 416 -0.74 9.64 20.70
CA PRO A 416 0.39 10.31 21.34
C PRO A 416 1.34 10.85 20.26
N ARG A 417 1.63 12.15 20.34
CA ARG A 417 2.66 12.80 19.53
C ARG A 417 4.01 12.23 19.95
N VAL A 418 4.52 11.26 19.18
CA VAL A 418 5.90 10.79 19.33
C VAL A 418 6.80 11.85 18.70
N SER A 419 7.63 12.51 19.51
CA SER A 419 8.57 13.54 19.07
C SER A 419 9.63 12.96 18.13
N PRO A 420 10.21 13.77 17.22
CA PRO A 420 11.31 13.35 16.34
C PRO A 420 12.54 12.82 17.10
N THR A 421 12.69 13.21 18.36
CA THR A 421 13.77 12.77 19.27
C THR A 421 13.70 11.28 19.62
N ALA A 422 12.52 10.64 19.63
CA ALA A 422 12.40 9.19 19.87
C ALA A 422 12.88 8.35 18.66
N GLY A 423 12.80 8.90 17.44
CA GLY A 423 13.41 8.29 16.25
C GLY A 423 14.95 8.28 16.34
N GLY A 424 15.52 9.36 16.90
CA GLY A 424 16.96 9.48 17.17
C GLY A 424 17.45 8.53 18.28
N VAL A 425 16.70 8.41 19.39
CA VAL A 425 17.01 7.46 20.47
C VAL A 425 17.01 6.02 19.96
N THR A 426 16.15 5.67 19.00
CA THR A 426 16.07 4.29 18.52
C THR A 426 17.09 3.93 17.44
N VAL A 427 17.50 4.88 16.60
CA VAL A 427 18.72 4.73 15.78
C VAL A 427 19.95 4.65 16.69
N GLY A 428 19.96 5.40 17.79
CA GLY A 428 20.95 5.30 18.87
C GLY A 428 20.99 3.91 19.50
N VAL A 429 19.85 3.30 19.85
CA VAL A 429 19.80 1.93 20.39
C VAL A 429 20.22 0.87 19.36
N LEU A 430 19.88 1.03 18.08
CA LEU A 430 20.32 0.12 17.02
C LEU A 430 21.83 0.24 16.75
N ALA A 431 22.35 1.47 16.71
CA ALA A 431 23.78 1.74 16.56
C ALA A 431 24.57 1.30 17.80
N THR A 432 23.99 1.42 18.99
CA THR A 432 24.57 0.92 20.24
C THR A 432 24.52 -0.60 20.30
N ALA A 433 23.45 -1.26 19.85
CA ALA A 433 23.40 -2.72 19.78
C ALA A 433 24.38 -3.30 18.74
N VAL A 434 24.57 -2.63 17.60
CA VAL A 434 25.59 -2.97 16.59
C VAL A 434 26.99 -2.69 17.13
N ALA A 435 27.22 -1.56 17.78
CA ALA A 435 28.51 -1.21 18.39
C ALA A 435 28.86 -2.13 19.57
N VAL A 436 27.87 -2.56 20.36
CA VAL A 436 28.03 -3.54 21.44
C VAL A 436 28.26 -4.94 20.87
N ALA A 437 27.62 -5.32 19.76
CA ALA A 437 27.91 -6.57 19.06
C ALA A 437 29.33 -6.60 18.47
N VAL A 438 29.81 -5.47 17.93
CA VAL A 438 31.19 -5.31 17.44
C VAL A 438 32.19 -5.27 18.60
N ALA A 439 31.89 -4.57 19.69
CA ALA A 439 32.73 -4.52 20.88
C ALA A 439 32.83 -5.86 21.63
N LEU A 440 31.76 -6.66 21.63
CA LEU A 440 31.73 -8.00 22.25
C LEU A 440 32.34 -9.10 21.35
N SER A 441 32.73 -8.79 20.12
CA SER A 441 33.41 -9.75 19.22
C SER A 441 34.94 -9.86 19.40
N GLY A 442 35.53 -9.05 20.29
CA GLY A 442 36.92 -9.19 20.73
C GLY A 442 37.96 -8.90 19.65
N GLY A 443 38.70 -7.80 19.82
CA GLY A 443 39.79 -7.42 18.94
C GLY A 443 41.02 -8.34 19.05
N THR A 444 41.77 -8.43 17.95
CA THR A 444 43.22 -8.65 18.00
C THR A 444 43.88 -7.61 17.10
N GLY A 445 44.70 -6.75 17.71
CA GLY A 445 45.53 -5.79 16.99
C GLY A 445 46.66 -6.50 16.25
N VAL A 446 46.99 -5.99 15.06
CA VAL A 446 48.28 -6.18 14.39
C VAL A 446 48.65 -4.87 13.70
N THR A 447 49.57 -4.17 14.35
CA THR A 447 50.63 -3.26 13.84
C THR A 447 50.31 -2.25 12.74
N ALA A 448 50.32 -0.98 13.14
CA ALA A 448 50.86 0.09 12.33
C ALA A 448 52.37 -0.11 12.14
N GLN A 449 52.82 -0.32 10.89
CA GLN A 449 54.10 0.18 10.37
C GLN A 449 54.21 -0.07 8.87
N ASN A 450 54.61 1.00 8.17
CA ASN A 450 55.25 1.03 6.85
C ASN A 450 54.45 0.58 5.62
N SER A 451 53.89 1.57 4.93
CA SER A 451 54.35 1.87 3.56
C SER A 451 53.88 3.25 3.12
N ALA A 452 54.58 4.27 3.61
CA ALA A 452 54.77 5.52 2.86
C ALA A 452 55.79 5.23 1.75
N GLN A 453 55.33 4.94 0.53
CA GLN A 453 56.06 5.21 -0.71
C GLN A 453 55.22 4.83 -1.93
N ARG A 454 54.50 5.82 -2.47
CA ARG A 454 54.51 6.14 -3.91
C ARG A 454 53.76 7.46 -4.14
N THR A 455 54.41 8.55 -3.74
CA THR A 455 54.22 9.84 -4.38
C THR A 455 54.86 9.76 -5.77
N ALA A 456 54.03 9.85 -6.81
CA ALA A 456 54.45 10.26 -8.15
C ALA A 456 53.60 11.47 -8.56
N GLN A 457 54.13 12.62 -8.16
CA GLN A 457 54.09 13.95 -8.78
C GLN A 457 53.45 14.02 -10.18
N LEU A 458 52.29 14.67 -10.29
CA LEU A 458 51.80 15.38 -11.48
C LEU A 458 51.12 16.67 -10.96
N GLY A 459 51.59 17.82 -11.44
CA GLY A 459 51.20 19.14 -10.95
C GLY A 459 49.71 19.43 -11.13
N ALA A 460 49.00 19.58 -10.01
CA ALA A 460 47.59 19.98 -9.98
C ALA A 460 47.48 21.51 -9.99
N GLY A 461 47.15 22.09 -11.15
CA GLY A 461 46.71 23.49 -11.20
C GLY A 461 45.46 23.69 -10.34
N VAL A 462 45.38 24.85 -9.67
CA VAL A 462 44.14 25.30 -9.01
C VAL A 462 43.30 26.02 -10.05
N GLN A 463 42.06 25.58 -10.26
CA GLN A 463 41.11 26.20 -11.17
C GLN A 463 39.95 26.78 -10.37
N THR A 464 39.70 28.08 -10.51
CA THR A 464 38.54 28.74 -9.87
C THR A 464 37.41 28.89 -10.87
N VAL A 465 36.18 28.54 -10.47
CA VAL A 465 34.98 28.63 -11.33
C VAL A 465 33.88 29.39 -10.60
N GLU A 466 33.33 30.41 -11.25
CA GLU A 466 32.15 31.13 -10.77
C GLU A 466 30.88 30.31 -11.08
N VAL A 467 30.06 30.08 -10.07
CA VAL A 467 28.78 29.37 -10.18
C VAL A 467 27.67 30.30 -9.69
N THR A 468 26.70 30.59 -10.55
CA THR A 468 25.55 31.43 -10.22
C THR A 468 24.30 30.58 -10.01
N LEU A 469 23.58 30.82 -8.92
CA LEU A 469 22.25 30.24 -8.64
C LEU A 469 21.20 31.21 -9.14
N VAL A 470 20.49 30.87 -10.21
CA VAL A 470 19.50 31.75 -10.84
C VAL A 470 18.43 30.93 -11.57
N GLY A 471 17.16 31.30 -11.43
CA GLY A 471 16.06 30.65 -12.12
C GLY A 471 15.96 29.16 -11.81
N MET A 472 16.12 28.77 -10.53
CA MET A 472 16.09 27.37 -10.06
C MET A 472 17.13 26.44 -10.70
N ARG A 473 18.28 27.00 -11.15
CA ARG A 473 19.37 26.24 -11.79
C ARG A 473 20.75 26.73 -11.35
N PHE A 474 21.77 25.88 -11.53
CA PHE A 474 23.18 26.26 -11.43
C PHE A 474 23.69 26.68 -12.81
N SER A 475 24.43 27.80 -12.88
CA SER A 475 25.06 28.29 -14.11
C SER A 475 26.55 28.57 -13.87
N PRO A 476 27.48 27.85 -14.52
CA PRO A 476 27.22 26.77 -15.46
C PRO A 476 26.70 25.50 -14.75
N GLY A 477 25.79 24.78 -15.40
CA GLY A 477 25.28 23.49 -14.90
C GLY A 477 26.26 22.31 -15.12
N LYS A 478 27.32 22.54 -15.90
CA LYS A 478 28.38 21.58 -16.20
C LYS A 478 29.74 22.26 -16.07
N ILE A 479 30.67 21.66 -15.34
CA ILE A 479 32.06 22.12 -15.20
C ILE A 479 32.99 21.02 -15.68
N GLU A 480 33.96 21.34 -16.55
CA GLU A 480 34.95 20.38 -17.03
C GLU A 480 36.34 20.74 -16.50
N ALA A 481 37.07 19.74 -15.97
CA ALA A 481 38.42 19.91 -15.44
C ALA A 481 39.28 18.65 -15.69
N ALA A 482 40.61 18.79 -15.65
CA ALA A 482 41.52 17.66 -15.84
C ALA A 482 41.66 16.81 -14.56
N PRO A 483 42.00 15.51 -14.65
CA PRO A 483 42.28 14.67 -13.48
C PRO A 483 43.37 15.33 -12.60
N GLY A 484 43.17 15.29 -11.30
CA GLY A 484 44.08 15.87 -10.32
C GLY A 484 43.93 17.38 -10.11
N THR A 485 43.15 18.12 -10.92
CA THR A 485 42.91 19.56 -10.72
C THR A 485 42.28 19.82 -9.35
N ARG A 486 42.70 20.89 -8.65
CA ARG A 486 41.98 21.38 -7.46
C ARG A 486 40.98 22.46 -7.90
N LEU A 487 39.69 22.17 -7.78
CA LEU A 487 38.63 23.13 -8.11
C LEU A 487 38.27 23.99 -6.90
N VAL A 488 38.14 25.30 -7.12
CA VAL A 488 37.57 26.26 -6.18
C VAL A 488 36.32 26.85 -6.81
N LEU A 489 35.15 26.55 -6.25
CA LEU A 489 33.87 27.06 -6.76
C LEU A 489 33.47 28.29 -5.97
N ARG A 490 33.27 29.43 -6.64
CA ARG A 490 32.69 30.62 -6.01
C ARG A 490 31.22 30.69 -6.39
N VAL A 491 30.35 30.41 -5.41
CA VAL A 491 28.92 30.22 -5.61
C VAL A 491 28.18 31.48 -5.17
N THR A 492 27.46 32.13 -6.09
CA THR A 492 26.68 33.34 -5.81
C THR A 492 25.19 33.10 -6.08
N ASN A 493 24.35 33.42 -5.10
CA ASN A 493 22.89 33.38 -5.29
C ASN A 493 22.38 34.69 -5.91
N ARG A 494 21.75 34.61 -7.08
CA ARG A 494 21.07 35.74 -7.76
C ARG A 494 19.56 35.57 -7.86
N ASP A 495 19.00 34.52 -7.27
CA ASP A 495 17.55 34.32 -7.17
C ASP A 495 16.96 35.07 -5.96
N ALA A 496 15.65 35.30 -5.99
CA ALA A 496 14.90 35.85 -4.85
C ALA A 496 14.73 34.84 -3.70
N GLN A 497 14.92 33.55 -3.97
CA GLN A 497 14.82 32.45 -3.00
C GLN A 497 16.19 32.07 -2.44
N GLN A 498 16.22 31.39 -1.28
CA GLN A 498 17.47 30.87 -0.71
C GLN A 498 17.89 29.58 -1.42
N HIS A 499 19.19 29.41 -1.62
CA HIS A 499 19.77 28.23 -2.28
C HIS A 499 21.12 27.86 -1.67
N ASP A 500 21.52 26.61 -1.85
CA ASP A 500 22.88 26.13 -1.55
C ASP A 500 23.40 25.23 -2.67
N LEU A 501 24.69 24.88 -2.59
CA LEU A 501 25.30 23.84 -3.42
C LEU A 501 25.85 22.74 -2.51
N ARG A 502 25.36 21.51 -2.68
CA ARG A 502 25.91 20.29 -2.08
C ARG A 502 26.46 19.37 -3.15
N LEU A 503 27.68 18.89 -2.95
CA LEU A 503 28.34 17.92 -3.82
C LEU A 503 28.20 16.49 -3.27
N ALA A 504 28.18 15.49 -4.16
CA ALA A 504 28.12 14.08 -3.82
C ALA A 504 29.27 13.62 -2.91
N THR A 505 30.41 14.30 -3.01
CA THR A 505 31.62 14.09 -2.20
C THR A 505 31.52 14.64 -0.77
N GLY A 506 30.42 15.34 -0.43
CA GLY A 506 30.10 15.79 0.92
C GLY A 506 30.34 17.27 1.19
N GLN A 507 31.10 17.97 0.34
CA GLN A 507 31.31 19.42 0.43
C GLN A 507 30.01 20.17 0.14
N GLN A 508 29.78 21.26 0.88
CA GLN A 508 28.57 22.07 0.77
C GLN A 508 28.84 23.54 1.10
N THR A 509 28.15 24.47 0.42
CA THR A 509 28.09 25.88 0.83
C THR A 509 27.14 26.08 2.02
N PRO A 510 27.24 27.17 2.80
CA PRO A 510 26.13 27.59 3.63
C PRO A 510 24.89 27.89 2.77
N MET A 511 23.73 28.01 3.41
CA MET A 511 22.51 28.50 2.75
C MET A 511 22.72 29.97 2.36
N LEU A 512 22.62 30.28 1.07
CA LEU A 512 22.86 31.60 0.52
C LEU A 512 21.52 32.32 0.31
N GLY A 513 21.35 33.48 0.95
CA GLY A 513 20.28 34.43 0.63
C GLY A 513 20.52 35.16 -0.69
N PRO A 514 19.53 35.92 -1.20
CA PRO A 514 19.67 36.72 -2.42
C PRO A 514 20.90 37.63 -2.34
N GLY A 515 21.77 37.56 -3.35
CA GLY A 515 23.00 38.35 -3.47
C GLY A 515 24.20 37.82 -2.66
N GLN A 516 24.06 36.76 -1.86
CA GLN A 516 25.16 36.21 -1.07
C GLN A 516 26.07 35.30 -1.90
N THR A 517 27.37 35.30 -1.55
CA THR A 517 28.40 34.48 -2.19
C THR A 517 29.16 33.66 -1.15
N ALA A 518 29.46 32.40 -1.46
CA ALA A 518 30.37 31.55 -0.68
C ALA A 518 31.34 30.78 -1.59
N THR A 519 32.51 30.45 -1.06
CA THR A 519 33.53 29.66 -1.77
C THR A 519 33.55 28.22 -1.26
N LEU A 520 33.66 27.26 -2.19
CA LEU A 520 33.71 25.84 -1.92
C LEU A 520 34.97 25.23 -2.56
N GLU A 521 35.90 24.74 -1.74
CA GLU A 521 37.13 24.11 -2.21
C GLU A 521 37.00 22.60 -2.28
N LEU A 522 37.42 22.00 -3.39
CA LEU A 522 37.36 20.56 -3.64
C LEU A 522 38.76 19.94 -3.52
N PRO A 523 38.87 18.70 -2.99
CA PRO A 523 40.05 17.87 -3.15
C PRO A 523 40.40 17.64 -4.64
N PRO A 524 41.64 17.22 -4.95
CA PRO A 524 42.04 16.87 -6.32
C PRO A 524 41.03 15.93 -6.99
N LEU A 525 40.55 16.29 -8.18
CA LEU A 525 39.51 15.53 -8.86
C LEU A 525 39.99 14.15 -9.30
N THR A 526 39.29 13.11 -8.86
CA THR A 526 39.58 11.70 -9.22
C THR A 526 38.52 11.06 -10.12
N GLY A 527 37.37 11.72 -10.32
CA GLY A 527 36.26 11.23 -11.12
C GLY A 527 35.10 12.25 -11.18
N PRO A 528 34.00 11.95 -11.90
CA PRO A 528 32.86 12.85 -12.02
C PRO A 528 32.14 13.05 -10.68
N ILE A 529 31.67 14.28 -10.42
CA ILE A 529 30.99 14.66 -9.17
C ILE A 529 29.65 15.34 -9.51
N ASP A 530 28.55 14.81 -8.96
CA ASP A 530 27.23 15.43 -9.07
C ASP A 530 27.02 16.45 -7.93
N GLY A 531 26.32 17.55 -8.22
CA GLY A 531 25.93 18.58 -7.27
C GLY A 531 24.44 18.91 -7.34
N TRP A 532 23.85 19.37 -6.24
CA TRP A 532 22.43 19.75 -6.17
C TRP A 532 22.15 20.77 -5.06
N CYS A 533 21.01 21.45 -5.16
CA CYS A 533 20.46 22.27 -4.08
C CYS A 533 19.70 21.39 -3.08
N THR A 534 19.94 21.57 -1.79
CA THR A 534 19.37 20.77 -0.70
C THR A 534 18.02 21.29 -0.23
N VAL A 535 17.61 22.48 -0.65
CA VAL A 535 16.29 23.04 -0.35
C VAL A 535 15.22 22.05 -0.83
N PRO A 536 14.26 21.67 0.04
CA PRO A 536 13.24 20.69 -0.30
C PRO A 536 12.53 21.02 -1.62
N GLY A 537 12.45 20.04 -2.52
CA GLY A 537 11.83 20.20 -3.85
C GLY A 537 12.77 20.73 -4.93
N HIS A 538 13.82 21.48 -4.61
CA HIS A 538 14.66 22.15 -5.63
C HIS A 538 15.46 21.14 -6.48
N ARG A 539 16.04 20.10 -5.85
CA ARG A 539 16.68 18.99 -6.58
C ARG A 539 15.71 18.26 -7.50
N ALA A 540 14.46 18.04 -7.05
CA ALA A 540 13.44 17.36 -7.82
C ALA A 540 12.93 18.22 -8.99
N ALA A 541 12.93 19.54 -8.82
CA ALA A 541 12.66 20.55 -9.85
C ALA A 541 13.82 20.75 -10.84
N GLY A 542 14.92 19.99 -10.72
CA GLY A 542 16.03 20.01 -11.67
C GLY A 542 17.19 20.94 -11.29
N MET A 543 17.24 21.45 -10.06
CA MET A 543 18.37 22.24 -9.56
C MET A 543 19.56 21.33 -9.23
N THR A 544 20.26 20.89 -10.28
CA THR A 544 21.42 19.99 -10.25
C THR A 544 22.55 20.50 -11.16
N MET A 545 23.78 20.08 -10.88
CA MET A 545 24.95 20.34 -11.72
C MET A 545 25.89 19.13 -11.74
N ARG A 546 26.84 19.11 -12.67
CA ARG A 546 27.84 18.04 -12.79
C ARG A 546 29.24 18.58 -13.07
N ILE A 547 30.22 18.02 -12.38
CA ILE A 547 31.64 18.25 -12.63
C ILE A 547 32.18 17.02 -13.35
N GLU A 548 32.73 17.19 -14.55
CA GLU A 548 33.30 16.13 -15.37
C GLU A 548 34.82 16.22 -15.43
N VAL A 549 35.46 15.05 -15.40
CA VAL A 549 36.91 14.91 -15.47
C VAL A 549 37.29 14.37 -16.85
N LYS A 550 37.98 15.18 -17.67
CA LYS A 550 38.42 14.77 -19.02
C LYS A 550 39.53 13.71 -18.93
N GLY A 551 39.22 12.45 -19.27
CA GLY A 551 40.23 11.39 -19.40
C GLY A 551 39.83 9.99 -18.92
N ALA A 552 38.64 9.80 -18.33
CA ALA A 552 38.14 8.46 -18.02
C ALA A 552 37.40 7.86 -19.22
N ALA A 553 38.12 7.11 -20.05
CA ALA A 553 37.54 6.32 -21.14
C ALA A 553 37.28 4.86 -20.71
N GLY A 554 36.12 4.34 -21.10
CA GLY A 554 35.70 2.92 -21.03
C GLY A 554 34.56 2.68 -20.03
N SER A 555 33.41 2.07 -20.36
CA SER A 555 32.99 1.32 -21.54
C SER A 555 31.48 1.03 -21.41
N GLY A 556 30.67 1.45 -22.40
CA GLY A 556 29.28 1.01 -22.57
C GLY A 556 29.13 0.35 -23.94
N PRO A 557 28.36 -0.74 -24.10
CA PRO A 557 28.26 -1.44 -25.38
C PRO A 557 27.46 -0.62 -26.39
N ALA A 558 28.08 -0.40 -27.55
CA ALA A 558 27.46 0.16 -28.74
C ALA A 558 26.52 -0.88 -29.36
N THR A 559 25.24 -0.55 -29.49
CA THR A 559 24.30 -1.26 -30.37
C THR A 559 24.53 -0.82 -31.80
N GLY A 560 24.92 -1.76 -32.67
CA GLY A 560 25.08 -1.54 -34.09
C GLY A 560 23.75 -1.26 -34.79
N SER A 561 23.70 -0.17 -35.54
CA SER A 561 22.64 0.15 -36.50
C SER A 561 23.11 -0.22 -37.90
N ASN A 562 22.41 -1.15 -38.56
CA ASN A 562 22.46 -1.26 -40.02
C ASN A 562 21.57 -0.17 -40.63
N PRO A 563 22.03 0.55 -41.67
CA PRO A 563 21.24 1.54 -42.39
C PRO A 563 20.55 0.89 -43.59
N MET A 564 19.23 0.81 -43.58
CA MET A 564 18.34 0.88 -44.77
C MET A 564 16.89 0.70 -44.30
N ASP A 565 16.19 1.82 -44.09
CA ASP A 565 14.83 2.04 -44.56
C ASP A 565 14.42 3.48 -44.21
N HIS A 566 14.50 4.35 -45.22
CA HIS A 566 13.94 5.69 -45.22
C HIS A 566 12.49 5.61 -45.71
N MET A 567 11.52 5.92 -44.84
CA MET A 567 10.33 6.77 -45.09
C MET A 567 9.25 6.50 -44.03
N ASP A 568 9.26 7.28 -42.97
CA ASP A 568 8.15 8.19 -42.60
C ASP A 568 8.44 8.77 -41.21
N GLN A 569 9.01 9.97 -41.23
CA GLN A 569 9.36 10.76 -40.06
C GLN A 569 8.21 11.74 -39.79
N MET A 570 7.42 11.47 -38.76
CA MET A 570 6.78 12.53 -37.97
C MET A 570 7.26 12.36 -36.52
N ASP A 571 8.08 13.31 -36.10
CA ASP A 571 8.70 13.38 -34.78
C ASP A 571 7.64 13.43 -33.68
N HIS A 572 7.46 12.32 -32.95
CA HIS A 572 6.92 12.34 -31.61
C HIS A 572 8.06 12.13 -30.63
N ALA A 573 8.68 13.24 -30.24
CA ALA A 573 9.70 13.28 -29.22
C ALA A 573 9.23 12.55 -27.95
N ALA A 574 10.04 11.61 -27.48
CA ALA A 574 9.93 11.04 -26.14
C ALA A 574 10.06 12.19 -25.12
N ALA A 575 8.93 12.69 -24.63
CA ALA A 575 8.90 13.93 -23.86
C ALA A 575 9.53 13.74 -22.48
N GLY A 576 10.43 14.66 -22.12
CA GLY A 576 10.80 14.94 -20.74
C GLY A 576 9.59 15.45 -19.93
N PRO A 577 9.78 15.87 -18.66
CA PRO A 577 8.69 16.43 -17.86
C PRO A 577 8.01 17.60 -18.59
N LEU A 578 6.67 17.61 -18.59
CA LEU A 578 5.86 18.68 -19.20
C LEU A 578 6.22 20.03 -18.59
N ASN A 579 6.46 21.03 -19.43
CA ASN A 579 6.65 22.41 -18.99
C ASN A 579 5.31 23.16 -18.99
N LEU A 580 4.56 23.01 -17.90
CA LEU A 580 3.24 23.65 -17.75
C LEU A 580 3.29 25.18 -17.66
N ALA A 581 4.48 25.77 -17.47
CA ALA A 581 4.66 27.22 -17.45
C ALA A 581 5.01 27.81 -18.82
N ALA A 582 5.17 26.98 -19.86
CA ALA A 582 5.36 27.47 -21.22
C ALA A 582 4.10 28.17 -21.73
N PRO A 583 4.21 29.11 -22.69
CA PRO A 583 3.02 29.67 -23.34
C PRO A 583 2.32 28.61 -24.18
N MET A 584 0.99 28.71 -24.28
CA MET A 584 0.20 27.96 -25.27
C MET A 584 0.58 28.37 -26.70
N SER A 585 0.38 27.48 -27.65
CA SER A 585 0.68 27.74 -29.06
C SER A 585 -0.18 28.88 -29.61
N THR A 586 0.37 29.63 -30.56
CA THR A 586 -0.35 30.71 -31.23
C THR A 586 -1.66 30.21 -31.84
N GLY A 587 -2.77 30.88 -31.52
CA GLY A 587 -4.10 30.51 -32.02
C GLY A 587 -4.81 29.42 -31.21
N TRP A 588 -4.19 28.91 -30.13
CA TRP A 588 -4.88 28.05 -29.17
C TRP A 588 -6.13 28.75 -28.60
N ARG A 589 -7.17 27.96 -28.35
CA ARG A 589 -8.41 28.41 -27.71
C ARG A 589 -8.77 27.46 -26.57
N PRO A 590 -9.12 27.99 -25.38
CA PRO A 590 -9.58 27.15 -24.27
C PRO A 590 -10.93 26.51 -24.58
N TYR A 591 -11.23 25.42 -23.87
CA TYR A 591 -12.60 24.94 -23.77
C TYR A 591 -13.45 25.97 -23.01
N ASP A 592 -14.58 26.36 -23.58
CA ASP A 592 -15.53 27.28 -22.95
C ASP A 592 -16.21 26.61 -21.75
N ALA A 593 -15.78 26.95 -20.54
CA ALA A 593 -16.35 26.41 -19.32
C ALA A 593 -17.71 27.02 -18.96
N THR A 594 -18.19 28.07 -19.66
CA THR A 594 -19.43 28.73 -19.29
C THR A 594 -20.64 27.81 -19.51
N LEU A 595 -21.43 27.59 -18.47
CA LEU A 595 -22.60 26.74 -18.55
C LEU A 595 -23.84 27.59 -18.83
N ARG A 596 -24.37 27.48 -20.05
CA ARG A 596 -25.60 28.16 -20.45
C ARG A 596 -26.81 27.61 -19.67
N PRO A 597 -27.85 28.41 -19.43
CA PRO A 597 -29.08 27.94 -18.80
C PRO A 597 -29.67 26.72 -19.52
N ALA A 598 -30.39 25.87 -18.78
CA ALA A 598 -31.06 24.72 -19.37
C ALA A 598 -31.99 25.18 -20.52
N PRO A 599 -31.91 24.56 -21.72
CA PRO A 599 -32.79 24.89 -22.82
C PRO A 599 -34.27 24.69 -22.43
N GLY A 600 -35.15 25.46 -23.05
CA GLY A 600 -36.60 25.30 -22.87
C GLY A 600 -37.12 24.00 -23.50
N GLY A 601 -38.35 23.61 -23.15
CA GLY A 601 -38.96 22.35 -23.60
C GLY A 601 -38.63 21.15 -22.70
N THR A 602 -39.20 19.99 -23.03
CA THR A 602 -39.03 18.73 -22.26
C THR A 602 -38.41 17.61 -23.09
N GLU A 603 -38.05 17.88 -24.35
CA GLU A 603 -37.38 16.93 -25.24
C GLU A 603 -36.16 17.61 -25.87
N HIS A 604 -35.00 16.97 -25.73
CA HIS A 604 -33.72 17.45 -26.23
C HIS A 604 -33.20 16.47 -27.27
N LYS A 605 -33.04 16.92 -28.52
CA LYS A 605 -32.50 16.12 -29.62
C LYS A 605 -31.09 16.60 -29.93
N ILE A 606 -30.10 15.71 -29.78
CA ILE A 606 -28.69 16.05 -29.92
C ILE A 606 -28.02 15.10 -30.90
N GLU A 607 -27.17 15.63 -31.77
CA GLU A 607 -26.26 14.83 -32.59
C GLU A 607 -24.84 14.97 -32.02
N ILE A 608 -24.16 13.85 -31.80
CA ILE A 608 -22.77 13.80 -31.33
C ILE A 608 -21.96 12.97 -32.32
N ARG A 609 -20.86 13.52 -32.81
CA ARG A 609 -19.95 12.85 -33.75
C ARG A 609 -18.72 12.34 -33.01
N ALA A 610 -18.43 11.05 -33.09
CA ALA A 610 -17.16 10.49 -32.64
C ALA A 610 -16.10 10.74 -33.73
N VAL A 611 -15.03 11.44 -33.38
CA VAL A 611 -13.94 11.82 -34.31
C VAL A 611 -12.60 11.85 -33.59
N GLN A 612 -11.51 11.59 -34.33
CA GLN A 612 -10.16 11.94 -33.87
C GLN A 612 -9.86 13.39 -34.21
N LYS A 613 -9.25 14.11 -33.26
CA LYS A 613 -8.82 15.49 -33.50
C LYS A 613 -7.48 15.74 -32.82
N GLU A 614 -6.60 16.44 -33.52
CA GLU A 614 -5.38 16.94 -32.90
C GLU A 614 -5.68 18.18 -32.04
N ILE A 615 -5.39 18.08 -30.75
CA ILE A 615 -5.65 19.10 -29.75
C ILE A 615 -4.35 19.40 -29.01
N GLU A 616 -4.14 20.65 -28.65
CA GLU A 616 -3.07 21.02 -27.72
C GLU A 616 -3.53 20.69 -26.29
N VAL A 617 -2.93 19.66 -25.70
CA VAL A 617 -3.35 19.02 -24.44
C VAL A 617 -2.56 19.53 -23.23
N ALA A 618 -1.44 20.20 -23.47
CA ALA A 618 -0.62 20.93 -22.51
C ALA A 618 0.17 21.99 -23.30
N PRO A 619 0.76 23.02 -22.65
CA PRO A 619 1.51 24.06 -23.35
C PRO A 619 2.57 23.52 -24.31
N GLY A 620 2.42 23.82 -25.60
CA GLY A 620 3.33 23.39 -26.66
C GLY A 620 3.26 21.90 -27.02
N VAL A 621 2.31 21.15 -26.46
CA VAL A 621 2.16 19.71 -26.69
C VAL A 621 0.83 19.40 -27.36
N ARG A 622 0.90 18.96 -28.62
CA ARG A 622 -0.24 18.54 -29.42
C ARG A 622 -0.33 17.03 -29.47
N GLN A 623 -1.54 16.50 -29.33
CA GLN A 623 -1.83 15.08 -29.40
C GLN A 623 -3.14 14.84 -30.13
N ARG A 624 -3.18 13.78 -30.94
CA ARG A 624 -4.44 13.26 -31.48
C ARG A 624 -5.26 12.65 -30.35
N MET A 625 -6.46 13.18 -30.12
CA MET A 625 -7.40 12.71 -29.10
C MET A 625 -8.60 12.05 -29.78
N TRP A 626 -9.23 11.09 -29.10
CA TRP A 626 -10.51 10.51 -29.50
C TRP A 626 -11.61 11.29 -28.78
N THR A 627 -12.54 11.86 -29.53
CA THR A 627 -13.44 12.89 -29.00
C THR A 627 -14.88 12.63 -29.35
N PHE A 628 -15.76 13.19 -28.52
CA PHE A 628 -17.15 13.44 -28.89
C PHE A 628 -17.25 14.91 -29.31
N GLY A 629 -17.67 15.19 -30.55
CA GLY A 629 -17.86 16.55 -31.04
C GLY A 629 -16.58 17.37 -31.26
N GLY A 630 -15.41 16.72 -31.36
CA GLY A 630 -14.15 17.42 -31.66
C GLY A 630 -13.59 18.26 -30.52
N THR A 631 -13.97 17.96 -29.27
CA THR A 631 -13.50 18.63 -28.05
C THR A 631 -13.31 17.60 -26.92
N VAL A 632 -12.51 17.96 -25.91
CA VAL A 632 -12.34 17.17 -24.68
C VAL A 632 -12.59 18.12 -23.49
N PRO A 633 -13.58 17.88 -22.62
CA PRO A 633 -14.66 16.89 -22.77
C PRO A 633 -15.48 17.12 -24.04
N GLY A 634 -16.34 16.16 -24.39
CA GLY A 634 -17.36 16.39 -25.41
C GLY A 634 -18.41 17.43 -25.00
N PRO A 635 -19.43 17.66 -25.84
CA PRO A 635 -20.50 18.62 -25.57
C PRO A 635 -21.15 18.39 -24.20
N VAL A 636 -21.28 19.45 -23.40
CA VAL A 636 -22.03 19.38 -22.15
C VAL A 636 -23.52 19.42 -22.47
N LEU A 637 -24.25 18.39 -22.02
CA LEU A 637 -25.70 18.32 -22.17
C LEU A 637 -26.34 18.90 -20.91
N ARG A 638 -27.42 19.69 -21.04
CA ARG A 638 -28.13 20.25 -19.89
C ARG A 638 -29.63 20.12 -20.04
N GLY A 639 -30.32 19.81 -18.95
CA GLY A 639 -31.77 19.77 -18.86
C GLY A 639 -32.26 19.73 -17.42
N LYS A 640 -33.52 19.35 -17.23
CA LYS A 640 -34.19 19.26 -15.93
C LYS A 640 -34.70 17.86 -15.66
N VAL A 641 -34.98 17.57 -14.39
CA VAL A 641 -35.63 16.31 -14.01
C VAL A 641 -36.96 16.16 -14.77
N GLY A 642 -37.12 15.01 -15.44
CA GLY A 642 -38.27 14.67 -16.26
C GLY A 642 -38.05 14.85 -17.77
N ASP A 643 -37.02 15.60 -18.20
CA ASP A 643 -36.73 15.82 -19.60
C ASP A 643 -36.30 14.53 -20.31
N VAL A 644 -36.57 14.44 -21.61
CA VAL A 644 -36.18 13.32 -22.46
C VAL A 644 -35.03 13.74 -23.37
N PHE A 645 -33.93 13.01 -23.33
CA PHE A 645 -32.80 13.18 -24.23
C PHE A 645 -32.85 12.10 -25.30
N THR A 646 -32.82 12.52 -26.57
CA THR A 646 -32.65 11.66 -27.74
C THR A 646 -31.33 12.04 -28.40
N VAL A 647 -30.29 11.26 -28.13
CA VAL A 647 -28.93 11.51 -28.62
C VAL A 647 -28.63 10.56 -29.77
N THR A 648 -28.28 11.10 -30.94
CA THR A 648 -27.77 10.33 -32.07
C THR A 648 -26.26 10.42 -32.10
N LEU A 649 -25.59 9.31 -31.78
CA LEU A 649 -24.16 9.14 -32.00
C LEU A 649 -23.93 8.78 -33.46
N ILE A 650 -23.02 9.51 -34.12
CA ILE A 650 -22.52 9.20 -35.46
C ILE A 650 -21.04 8.90 -35.34
N ASN A 651 -20.60 7.77 -35.87
CA ASN A 651 -19.18 7.41 -35.84
C ASN A 651 -18.48 7.84 -37.13
N ASP A 652 -17.83 9.01 -37.10
CA ASP A 652 -17.02 9.52 -38.22
C ASP A 652 -15.52 9.17 -38.03
N ASP A 653 -15.20 8.34 -37.04
CA ASP A 653 -13.85 7.82 -36.82
C ASP A 653 -13.58 6.58 -37.68
N THR A 654 -12.32 6.15 -37.70
CA THR A 654 -11.80 4.94 -38.35
C THR A 654 -11.91 3.69 -37.47
N MET A 655 -12.35 3.82 -36.21
CA MET A 655 -12.52 2.71 -35.27
C MET A 655 -13.92 2.68 -34.65
N GLY A 656 -14.29 1.54 -34.05
CA GLY A 656 -15.59 1.40 -33.40
C GLY A 656 -15.74 2.27 -32.15
N HIS A 657 -16.91 2.89 -31.99
CA HIS A 657 -17.24 3.71 -30.82
C HIS A 657 -18.67 3.44 -30.33
N GLY A 658 -18.93 3.69 -29.06
CA GLY A 658 -20.25 3.61 -28.44
C GLY A 658 -20.43 4.78 -27.49
N ILE A 659 -21.55 4.84 -26.77
CA ILE A 659 -21.80 5.88 -25.78
C ILE A 659 -22.66 5.34 -24.63
N ASP A 660 -22.26 5.68 -23.41
CA ASP A 660 -22.96 5.40 -22.16
C ASP A 660 -23.24 6.72 -21.44
N PHE A 661 -24.48 6.91 -20.98
CA PHE A 661 -24.95 8.06 -20.23
C PHE A 661 -25.35 7.62 -18.82
N HIS A 662 -24.63 8.08 -17.79
CA HIS A 662 -24.98 7.74 -16.39
C HIS A 662 -26.26 8.43 -15.93
N ALA A 663 -26.71 9.47 -16.63
CA ALA A 663 -28.02 10.09 -16.42
C ALA A 663 -29.20 9.22 -16.89
N GLY A 664 -28.94 8.15 -17.65
CA GLY A 664 -29.93 7.21 -18.15
C GLY A 664 -29.91 5.88 -17.41
N SER A 665 -31.09 5.26 -17.24
CA SER A 665 -31.23 3.92 -16.66
C SER A 665 -31.85 2.98 -17.68
N LEU A 666 -31.03 2.39 -18.56
CA LEU A 666 -31.44 1.49 -19.63
C LEU A 666 -30.60 0.21 -19.62
N ALA A 667 -31.16 -0.89 -20.15
CA ALA A 667 -30.37 -2.08 -20.45
C ALA A 667 -29.31 -1.75 -21.53
N PRO A 668 -28.04 -2.16 -21.36
CA PRO A 668 -26.94 -1.68 -22.19
C PRO A 668 -26.90 -2.31 -23.60
N ASP A 669 -27.48 -3.50 -23.77
CA ASP A 669 -27.26 -4.37 -24.94
C ASP A 669 -27.52 -3.68 -26.30
N VAL A 670 -28.49 -2.77 -26.34
CA VAL A 670 -28.87 -2.04 -27.55
C VAL A 670 -28.35 -0.60 -27.57
N PRO A 671 -28.67 0.28 -26.58
CA PRO A 671 -28.33 1.69 -26.64
C PRO A 671 -26.85 1.99 -26.38
N MET A 672 -26.08 1.05 -25.82
CA MET A 672 -24.66 1.22 -25.50
C MET A 672 -23.74 0.33 -26.35
N ARG A 673 -24.26 -0.30 -27.41
CA ARG A 673 -23.45 -1.13 -28.31
C ARG A 673 -22.42 -0.30 -29.06
N THR A 674 -21.33 -0.94 -29.47
CA THR A 674 -20.37 -0.35 -30.39
C THR A 674 -20.97 -0.24 -31.79
N ILE A 675 -20.80 0.91 -32.43
CA ILE A 675 -21.08 1.16 -33.84
C ILE A 675 -19.78 1.29 -34.64
N GLN A 676 -19.78 0.75 -35.85
CA GLN A 676 -18.64 0.79 -36.76
C GLN A 676 -18.49 2.17 -37.41
N PRO A 677 -17.33 2.48 -38.03
CA PRO A 677 -17.17 3.67 -38.86
C PRO A 677 -18.32 3.86 -39.87
N GLY A 678 -18.87 5.07 -39.95
CA GLY A 678 -19.99 5.46 -40.80
C GLY A 678 -21.39 5.12 -40.26
N GLU A 679 -21.49 4.33 -39.19
CA GLU A 679 -22.78 3.98 -38.58
C GLU A 679 -23.30 5.07 -37.64
N ARG A 680 -24.58 4.92 -37.26
CA ARG A 680 -25.25 5.79 -36.28
C ARG A 680 -26.06 4.99 -35.26
N LEU A 681 -26.16 5.50 -34.04
CA LEU A 681 -26.89 4.92 -32.93
C LEU A 681 -27.70 6.00 -32.22
N THR A 682 -29.00 5.79 -32.05
CA THR A 682 -29.83 6.66 -31.22
C THR A 682 -29.98 6.09 -29.82
N TYR A 683 -29.49 6.82 -28.83
CA TYR A 683 -29.66 6.58 -27.41
C TYR A 683 -30.77 7.52 -26.90
N ARG A 684 -31.87 6.98 -26.36
CA ARG A 684 -32.95 7.80 -25.80
C ARG A 684 -33.22 7.48 -24.33
N PHE A 685 -33.06 8.45 -23.43
CA PHE A 685 -33.40 8.30 -22.00
C PHE A 685 -34.24 9.45 -21.45
N ARG A 686 -34.93 9.20 -20.34
CA ARG A 686 -35.54 10.24 -19.50
C ARG A 686 -34.62 10.51 -18.31
N ALA A 687 -34.36 11.79 -18.01
CA ALA A 687 -33.58 12.20 -16.86
C ALA A 687 -34.44 12.15 -15.58
N GLU A 688 -34.50 10.98 -14.93
CA GLU A 688 -35.32 10.77 -13.73
C GLU A 688 -34.73 11.45 -12.47
N HIS A 689 -33.43 11.76 -12.48
CA HIS A 689 -32.70 12.23 -11.31
C HIS A 689 -31.79 13.42 -11.64
N ALA A 690 -31.74 14.38 -10.71
CA ALA A 690 -30.88 15.55 -10.80
C ALA A 690 -29.43 15.21 -10.45
N GLY A 691 -28.47 15.82 -11.13
CA GLY A 691 -27.06 15.51 -10.94
C GLY A 691 -26.15 16.11 -11.99
N ALA A 692 -24.84 16.05 -11.72
CA ALA A 692 -23.81 16.21 -12.72
C ALA A 692 -23.32 14.81 -13.07
N TRP A 693 -23.73 14.31 -14.22
CA TRP A 693 -23.53 12.92 -14.62
C TRP A 693 -22.42 12.82 -15.66
N LEU A 694 -21.59 11.80 -15.56
CA LEU A 694 -20.64 11.45 -16.62
C LEU A 694 -21.40 10.81 -17.79
N TYR A 695 -20.94 11.10 -19.00
CA TYR A 695 -21.14 10.20 -20.14
C TYR A 695 -19.79 9.90 -20.77
N HIS A 696 -19.63 8.70 -21.34
CA HIS A 696 -18.38 8.28 -21.93
C HIS A 696 -18.58 7.22 -23.02
N CYS A 697 -17.52 6.92 -23.77
CA CYS A 697 -17.57 5.82 -24.74
C CYS A 697 -17.74 4.46 -24.04
N SER A 698 -18.58 3.59 -24.58
CA SER A 698 -18.88 2.25 -24.05
C SER A 698 -18.12 1.13 -24.77
N THR A 699 -17.29 1.46 -25.76
CA THR A 699 -16.51 0.46 -26.52
C THR A 699 -15.32 -0.04 -25.71
N MET A 700 -15.08 -1.35 -25.77
CA MET A 700 -13.93 -1.98 -25.14
C MET A 700 -12.67 -1.84 -26.00
N PRO A 701 -11.48 -1.58 -25.42
CA PRO A 701 -11.22 -1.38 -23.98
C PRO A 701 -11.55 0.04 -23.53
N MET A 702 -12.57 0.17 -22.66
CA MET A 702 -13.14 1.45 -22.25
C MET A 702 -12.13 2.41 -21.60
N LEU A 703 -11.14 1.85 -20.88
CA LEU A 703 -10.01 2.60 -20.32
C LEU A 703 -9.33 3.49 -21.37
N GLN A 704 -9.05 2.95 -22.55
CA GLN A 704 -8.38 3.69 -23.61
C GLN A 704 -9.28 4.77 -24.20
N HIS A 705 -10.56 4.44 -24.43
CA HIS A 705 -11.50 5.42 -25.00
C HIS A 705 -11.70 6.63 -24.07
N ILE A 706 -11.86 6.39 -22.77
CA ILE A 706 -11.97 7.46 -21.78
C ILE A 706 -10.65 8.23 -21.68
N ALA A 707 -9.51 7.56 -21.53
CA ALA A 707 -8.19 8.20 -21.40
C ALA A 707 -7.80 9.05 -22.62
N ASN A 708 -8.24 8.65 -23.81
CA ASN A 708 -7.99 9.41 -25.05
C ASN A 708 -8.99 10.55 -25.28
N GLY A 709 -9.94 10.79 -24.38
CA GLY A 709 -10.78 11.99 -24.37
C GLY A 709 -12.28 11.78 -24.59
N MET A 710 -12.76 10.53 -24.74
CA MET A 710 -14.18 10.25 -25.03
C MET A 710 -15.04 10.24 -23.77
N TYR A 711 -15.18 11.42 -23.15
CA TYR A 711 -16.05 11.66 -21.99
C TYR A 711 -16.66 13.06 -22.02
N GLY A 712 -17.76 13.27 -21.31
CA GLY A 712 -18.36 14.58 -21.09
C GLY A 712 -19.37 14.58 -19.95
N ALA A 713 -20.11 15.68 -19.80
CA ALA A 713 -21.05 15.85 -18.69
C ALA A 713 -22.51 16.01 -19.17
N VAL A 714 -23.44 15.43 -18.42
CA VAL A 714 -24.87 15.74 -18.47
C VAL A 714 -25.28 16.40 -17.16
N ILE A 715 -25.71 17.65 -17.23
CA ILE A 715 -26.17 18.44 -16.08
C ILE A 715 -27.70 18.41 -16.03
N ILE A 716 -28.25 17.77 -15.01
CA ILE A 716 -29.70 17.74 -14.76
C ILE A 716 -29.98 18.60 -13.54
N ASP A 717 -30.59 19.76 -13.75
CA ASP A 717 -30.88 20.73 -12.69
C ASP A 717 -31.79 20.10 -11.61
N PRO A 718 -31.46 20.22 -10.31
CA PRO A 718 -32.37 19.82 -9.25
C PRO A 718 -33.62 20.71 -9.22
N PRO A 719 -34.75 20.18 -8.71
CA PRO A 719 -35.96 20.98 -8.54
C PRO A 719 -35.67 22.24 -7.72
N LYS A 720 -36.14 23.39 -8.22
CA LYS A 720 -35.95 24.70 -7.58
C LYS A 720 -34.48 25.11 -7.41
N LEU A 721 -33.61 24.74 -8.35
CA LEU A 721 -32.22 25.23 -8.40
C LEU A 721 -32.21 26.77 -8.37
N ALA A 722 -31.51 27.35 -7.39
CA ALA A 722 -31.41 28.79 -7.24
C ALA A 722 -30.66 29.41 -8.43
N LYS A 723 -31.01 30.64 -8.80
CA LYS A 723 -30.24 31.40 -9.79
C LYS A 723 -28.92 31.87 -9.17
N VAL A 724 -27.90 31.91 -9.99
CA VAL A 724 -26.58 32.47 -9.68
C VAL A 724 -26.18 33.41 -10.81
N ASP A 725 -25.20 34.27 -10.56
CA ASP A 725 -24.75 35.27 -11.54
C ASP A 725 -23.90 34.62 -12.63
N ARG A 726 -23.09 33.59 -12.27
CA ARG A 726 -22.26 32.83 -13.22
C ARG A 726 -22.29 31.34 -12.93
N GLU A 727 -22.33 30.54 -14.00
CA GLU A 727 -22.20 29.08 -13.93
C GLU A 727 -21.05 28.60 -14.81
N TYR A 728 -20.22 27.71 -14.25
CA TYR A 728 -19.13 27.04 -14.94
C TYR A 728 -19.28 25.52 -14.84
N VAL A 729 -18.71 24.80 -15.80
CA VAL A 729 -18.58 23.33 -15.77
C VAL A 729 -17.14 22.92 -16.00
N LEU A 730 -16.59 22.16 -15.06
CA LEU A 730 -15.24 21.62 -15.10
C LEU A 730 -15.30 20.09 -15.05
N VAL A 731 -14.81 19.45 -16.10
CA VAL A 731 -14.71 18.00 -16.21
C VAL A 731 -13.24 17.63 -16.09
N GLN A 732 -12.88 16.91 -15.03
CA GLN A 732 -11.51 16.49 -14.79
C GLN A 732 -11.21 15.16 -15.47
N GLY A 733 -10.13 15.12 -16.24
CA GLY A 733 -9.58 13.90 -16.83
C GLY A 733 -8.09 13.74 -16.59
N GLU A 734 -7.59 12.56 -16.95
CA GLU A 734 -6.17 12.22 -16.97
C GLU A 734 -5.60 12.34 -18.38
N LEU A 735 -4.37 12.84 -18.51
CA LEU A 735 -3.63 12.91 -19.77
C LEU A 735 -2.57 11.82 -19.83
N TYR A 736 -2.62 11.03 -20.90
CA TYR A 736 -1.61 10.02 -21.22
C TYR A 736 -0.98 10.36 -22.58
N LEU A 737 0.25 10.86 -22.55
CA LEU A 737 0.99 11.29 -23.74
C LEU A 737 1.42 10.10 -24.60
N GLY A 738 1.42 10.29 -25.91
CA GLY A 738 1.88 9.31 -26.89
C GLY A 738 0.82 9.00 -27.94
N GLN A 739 1.16 8.18 -28.93
CA GLN A 739 0.21 7.79 -29.96
C GLN A 739 -0.97 7.02 -29.35
N PRO A 740 -2.24 7.46 -29.56
CA PRO A 740 -3.42 6.77 -29.09
C PRO A 740 -3.43 5.28 -29.44
N GLY A 741 -3.58 4.43 -28.44
CA GLY A 741 -3.63 2.96 -28.60
C GLY A 741 -2.26 2.29 -28.73
N SER A 742 -1.16 3.05 -28.73
CA SER A 742 0.19 2.47 -28.70
C SER A 742 0.45 1.69 -27.40
N THR A 743 1.25 0.63 -27.49
CA THR A 743 1.57 -0.23 -26.34
C THR A 743 2.14 0.57 -25.16
N ALA A 744 2.98 1.57 -25.42
CA ALA A 744 3.58 2.41 -24.39
C ALA A 744 2.55 3.30 -23.68
N GLN A 745 1.64 3.92 -24.43
CA GLN A 745 0.58 4.76 -23.86
C GLN A 745 -0.42 3.91 -23.05
N VAL A 746 -0.83 2.75 -23.58
CA VAL A 746 -1.74 1.82 -22.91
C VAL A 746 -1.13 1.24 -21.62
N ALA A 747 0.18 0.97 -21.61
CA ALA A 747 0.87 0.54 -20.39
C ALA A 747 0.80 1.62 -19.29
N LYS A 748 0.98 2.90 -19.64
CA LYS A 748 0.83 4.00 -18.68
C LYS A 748 -0.58 4.06 -18.08
N MET A 749 -1.62 3.85 -18.89
CA MET A 749 -3.02 3.80 -18.44
C MET A 749 -3.25 2.65 -17.44
N HIS A 750 -2.77 1.44 -17.74
CA HIS A 750 -2.93 0.29 -16.85
C HIS A 750 -2.13 0.41 -15.54
N ASP A 751 -0.96 1.04 -15.60
CA ASP A 751 -0.12 1.27 -14.43
C ASP A 751 -0.61 2.44 -13.56
N GLY A 752 -1.58 3.23 -14.04
CA GLY A 752 -2.04 4.45 -13.37
C GLY A 752 -0.95 5.51 -13.28
N ARG A 753 -0.21 5.71 -14.39
CA ARG A 753 0.87 6.70 -14.53
C ARG A 753 0.52 7.75 -15.61
N PRO A 754 -0.48 8.60 -15.41
CA PRO A 754 -0.74 9.70 -16.33
C PRO A 754 0.42 10.70 -16.30
N ASP A 755 0.61 11.38 -17.42
CA ASP A 755 1.64 12.41 -17.58
C ASP A 755 1.17 13.77 -17.04
N ALA A 756 -0.15 14.00 -17.01
CA ALA A 756 -0.79 15.18 -16.41
C ALA A 756 -2.25 14.90 -16.01
N TRP A 757 -2.85 15.84 -15.31
CA TRP A 757 -4.31 15.92 -15.12
C TRP A 757 -4.80 17.24 -15.69
N MET A 758 -6.06 17.28 -16.12
CA MET A 758 -6.60 18.44 -16.83
C MET A 758 -8.04 18.69 -16.45
N PHE A 759 -8.38 19.96 -16.26
CA PHE A 759 -9.76 20.42 -16.37
C PHE A 759 -10.03 20.78 -17.82
N ASN A 760 -11.11 20.23 -18.36
CA ASN A 760 -11.57 20.49 -19.72
C ASN A 760 -10.50 20.29 -20.82
N GLY A 761 -9.75 19.18 -20.72
CA GLY A 761 -8.94 18.66 -21.82
C GLY A 761 -7.57 19.30 -22.06
N THR A 762 -7.20 20.34 -21.31
CA THR A 762 -5.88 20.97 -21.39
C THR A 762 -5.25 21.11 -20.00
N ALA A 763 -4.10 20.48 -19.77
CA ALA A 763 -3.33 20.64 -18.54
C ALA A 763 -2.87 22.10 -18.40
N ALA A 764 -3.13 22.73 -17.25
CA ALA A 764 -2.90 24.14 -16.97
C ALA A 764 -3.59 25.12 -17.95
N GLY A 765 -4.59 24.68 -18.73
CA GLY A 765 -5.23 25.53 -19.75
C GLY A 765 -5.86 26.81 -19.17
N TYR A 766 -6.48 26.70 -17.98
CA TYR A 766 -7.13 27.82 -17.31
C TYR A 766 -6.16 28.74 -16.54
N ASP A 767 -4.86 28.46 -16.53
CA ASP A 767 -3.84 29.44 -16.14
C ASP A 767 -3.61 30.45 -17.27
N HIS A 768 -3.73 30.00 -18.52
CA HIS A 768 -3.54 30.82 -19.72
C HIS A 768 -4.85 31.48 -20.21
N ALA A 769 -6.00 30.95 -19.79
CA ALA A 769 -7.30 31.53 -20.05
C ALA A 769 -8.18 31.50 -18.78
N PRO A 770 -7.93 32.39 -17.80
CA PRO A 770 -8.67 32.42 -16.55
C PRO A 770 -10.19 32.51 -16.73
N LEU A 771 -10.93 31.89 -15.82
CA LEU A 771 -12.37 32.09 -15.68
C LEU A 771 -12.65 33.46 -15.08
N THR A 772 -13.76 34.12 -15.43
CA THR A 772 -13.99 35.52 -15.02
C THR A 772 -15.15 35.66 -14.06
N ALA A 773 -15.00 36.48 -13.01
CA ALA A 773 -16.10 36.85 -12.12
C ALA A 773 -15.93 38.29 -11.62
N ARG A 774 -16.92 38.81 -10.90
CA ARG A 774 -16.83 40.08 -10.18
C ARG A 774 -17.04 39.90 -8.68
N PRO A 775 -16.49 40.79 -7.83
CA PRO A 775 -16.77 40.76 -6.40
C PRO A 775 -18.28 40.84 -6.15
N GLY A 776 -18.78 40.03 -5.22
CA GLY A 776 -20.20 39.97 -4.89
C GLY A 776 -21.05 39.08 -5.80
N GLU A 777 -20.57 38.67 -6.97
CA GLU A 777 -21.28 37.70 -7.83
C GLU A 777 -21.30 36.30 -7.19
N ARG A 778 -22.45 35.64 -7.26
CA ARG A 778 -22.58 34.21 -6.95
C ARG A 778 -22.08 33.39 -8.12
N VAL A 779 -21.08 32.57 -7.87
CA VAL A 779 -20.53 31.66 -8.87
C VAL A 779 -20.86 30.22 -8.49
N ARG A 780 -21.48 29.48 -9.40
CA ARG A 780 -21.65 28.02 -9.29
C ARG A 780 -20.65 27.32 -10.22
N VAL A 781 -19.92 26.35 -9.68
CA VAL A 781 -19.02 25.50 -10.46
C VAL A 781 -19.51 24.07 -10.38
N TRP A 782 -20.01 23.55 -11.51
CA TRP A 782 -20.32 22.15 -11.71
C TRP A 782 -19.03 21.38 -11.97
N VAL A 783 -18.83 20.28 -11.26
CA VAL A 783 -17.61 19.48 -11.37
C VAL A 783 -17.96 18.02 -11.61
N VAL A 784 -17.31 17.40 -12.61
CA VAL A 784 -17.42 15.96 -12.91
C VAL A 784 -16.03 15.35 -12.94
N ALA A 785 -15.79 14.30 -12.17
CA ALA A 785 -14.54 13.55 -12.20
C ALA A 785 -14.62 12.43 -13.24
N ALA A 786 -14.25 12.70 -14.50
CA ALA A 786 -14.36 11.70 -15.57
C ALA A 786 -13.36 10.53 -15.43
N GLY A 787 -12.18 10.78 -14.85
CA GLY A 787 -11.16 9.75 -14.64
C GLY A 787 -10.23 9.54 -15.86
N PRO A 788 -9.90 8.29 -16.25
CA PRO A 788 -10.63 7.05 -15.96
C PRO A 788 -10.38 6.41 -14.59
N ALA A 789 -9.35 6.80 -13.83
CA ALA A 789 -9.02 6.16 -12.55
C ALA A 789 -9.10 7.12 -11.34
N SER A 790 -8.83 8.40 -11.57
CA SER A 790 -8.69 9.43 -10.55
C SER A 790 -10.01 10.13 -10.25
N GLY A 791 -10.24 10.41 -8.96
CA GLY A 791 -11.23 11.39 -8.54
C GLY A 791 -10.69 12.82 -8.61
N THR A 792 -11.46 13.78 -8.10
CA THR A 792 -11.01 15.16 -7.87
C THR A 792 -11.31 15.61 -6.45
N ALA A 793 -10.41 16.38 -5.84
CA ALA A 793 -10.65 17.14 -4.62
C ALA A 793 -10.72 18.63 -4.96
N PHE A 794 -11.79 19.05 -5.64
CA PHE A 794 -11.91 20.41 -6.19
C PHE A 794 -11.93 21.46 -5.09
N HIS A 795 -11.03 22.43 -5.19
CA HIS A 795 -10.83 23.51 -4.24
C HIS A 795 -10.63 24.85 -4.98
N ILE A 796 -11.14 25.94 -4.42
CA ILE A 796 -10.81 27.31 -4.85
C ILE A 796 -10.03 27.98 -3.73
N VAL A 797 -8.75 28.26 -3.96
CA VAL A 797 -7.86 28.92 -3.02
C VAL A 797 -8.37 30.33 -2.76
N GLY A 798 -8.53 30.68 -1.48
CA GLY A 798 -9.06 31.98 -1.05
C GLY A 798 -10.59 32.06 -1.00
N ALA A 799 -11.31 30.99 -1.35
CA ALA A 799 -12.77 30.93 -1.25
C ALA A 799 -13.25 29.76 -0.37
N GLN A 800 -14.46 29.89 0.16
CA GLN A 800 -15.19 28.81 0.84
C GLN A 800 -16.54 28.62 0.16
N PHE A 801 -17.00 27.38 0.13
CA PHE A 801 -18.29 27.02 -0.46
C PHE A 801 -19.38 27.12 0.60
N ASP A 802 -20.37 27.97 0.34
CA ASP A 802 -21.59 28.07 1.17
C ASP A 802 -22.65 27.04 0.73
N THR A 803 -22.49 26.50 -0.48
CA THR A 803 -23.40 25.52 -1.07
C THR A 803 -22.59 24.39 -1.69
N VAL A 804 -22.97 23.15 -1.38
CA VAL A 804 -22.34 21.95 -1.93
C VAL A 804 -23.42 20.94 -2.28
N TYR A 805 -23.43 20.51 -3.53
CA TYR A 805 -24.29 19.44 -4.03
C TYR A 805 -23.41 18.33 -4.59
N LYS A 806 -23.63 17.08 -4.16
CA LYS A 806 -22.85 15.92 -4.56
C LYS A 806 -23.78 14.75 -4.80
N GLU A 807 -23.66 14.09 -5.96
CA GLU A 807 -24.32 12.81 -6.25
C GLU A 807 -25.84 12.81 -5.97
N GLY A 808 -26.53 13.89 -6.35
CA GLY A 808 -27.98 13.98 -6.17
C GLY A 808 -28.45 14.64 -4.87
N ALA A 809 -27.53 15.02 -3.97
CA ALA A 809 -27.89 15.54 -2.65
C ALA A 809 -27.13 16.82 -2.27
N TYR A 810 -27.84 17.76 -1.64
CA TYR A 810 -27.21 18.92 -0.98
C TYR A 810 -26.54 18.47 0.32
N LEU A 811 -25.25 18.77 0.44
CA LEU A 811 -24.48 18.65 1.68
C LEU A 811 -24.45 19.96 2.47
N LEU A 812 -24.53 21.08 1.77
CA LEU A 812 -24.63 22.45 2.30
C LEU A 812 -25.55 23.28 1.41
N ARG A 813 -26.31 24.18 2.01
CA ARG A 813 -27.20 25.14 1.33
C ARG A 813 -26.93 26.57 1.82
N PRO A 814 -27.30 27.59 1.02
CA PRO A 814 -27.25 28.98 1.46
C PRO A 814 -28.04 29.17 2.76
N GLY A 815 -27.40 29.77 3.77
CA GLY A 815 -28.00 30.02 5.08
C GLY A 815 -27.70 28.96 6.14
N ASP A 816 -27.11 27.82 5.77
CA ASP A 816 -26.49 26.93 6.74
C ASP A 816 -25.33 27.66 7.44
N GLY A 817 -25.17 27.50 8.75
CA GLY A 817 -24.11 28.18 9.53
C GLY A 817 -22.69 27.62 9.30
N GLY A 818 -22.50 26.72 8.34
CA GLY A 818 -21.23 26.06 8.02
C GLY A 818 -20.78 26.33 6.59
N GLY A 819 -19.55 25.95 6.27
CA GLY A 819 -19.00 26.04 4.91
C GLY A 819 -18.15 24.82 4.57
N SER A 820 -17.90 24.61 3.28
CA SER A 820 -16.98 23.59 2.78
C SER A 820 -15.76 24.22 2.12
N GLN A 821 -14.63 23.54 2.25
CA GLN A 821 -13.37 23.91 1.60
C GLN A 821 -13.15 23.16 0.29
N VAL A 822 -13.74 21.97 0.13
CA VAL A 822 -13.43 21.05 -0.97
C VAL A 822 -14.72 20.31 -1.38
N LEU A 823 -14.89 20.09 -2.68
CA LEU A 823 -15.81 19.10 -3.23
C LEU A 823 -15.02 17.84 -3.59
N ASP A 824 -15.12 16.80 -2.77
CA ASP A 824 -14.47 15.52 -3.03
C ASP A 824 -15.36 14.66 -3.95
N LEU A 825 -14.83 14.20 -5.07
CA LEU A 825 -15.52 13.34 -6.03
C LEU A 825 -14.63 12.14 -6.35
N ALA A 826 -15.16 10.92 -6.22
CA ALA A 826 -14.51 9.75 -6.79
C ALA A 826 -14.62 9.76 -8.32
N ALA A 827 -13.86 8.90 -9.01
CA ALA A 827 -14.03 8.72 -10.46
C ALA A 827 -15.50 8.39 -10.79
N ALA A 828 -16.00 8.98 -11.88
CA ALA A 828 -17.39 8.99 -12.33
C ALA A 828 -18.42 9.71 -11.43
N GLN A 829 -18.00 10.42 -10.39
CA GLN A 829 -18.91 11.24 -9.57
C GLN A 829 -18.98 12.68 -10.05
N GLY A 830 -20.09 13.35 -9.72
CA GLY A 830 -20.27 14.76 -10.00
C GLY A 830 -21.09 15.52 -8.97
N GLY A 831 -21.00 16.85 -9.05
CA GLY A 831 -21.66 17.77 -8.15
C GLY A 831 -21.51 19.23 -8.58
N PHE A 832 -21.86 20.14 -7.68
CA PHE A 832 -21.51 21.55 -7.81
C PHE A 832 -21.20 22.19 -6.46
N VAL A 833 -20.46 23.29 -6.51
CA VAL A 833 -20.22 24.19 -5.39
C VAL A 833 -20.67 25.60 -5.74
N GLU A 834 -21.06 26.39 -4.74
CA GLU A 834 -21.30 27.82 -4.91
C GLU A 834 -20.48 28.63 -3.90
N THR A 835 -20.03 29.80 -4.35
CA THR A 835 -19.30 30.77 -3.52
C THR A 835 -19.54 32.20 -4.03
N VAL A 836 -19.14 33.18 -3.22
CA VAL A 836 -19.06 34.59 -3.58
C VAL A 836 -17.65 35.07 -3.33
N PHE A 837 -17.03 35.67 -4.35
CA PHE A 837 -15.72 36.28 -4.19
C PHE A 837 -15.88 37.64 -3.48
N PRO A 838 -15.21 37.86 -2.33
CA PRO A 838 -15.41 39.07 -1.54
C PRO A 838 -14.71 40.29 -2.13
N GLU A 839 -13.57 40.10 -2.81
CA GLU A 839 -12.74 41.17 -3.34
C GLU A 839 -12.09 40.80 -4.68
N PRO A 840 -11.66 41.79 -5.50
CA PRO A 840 -10.92 41.55 -6.73
C PRO A 840 -9.62 40.80 -6.46
N GLY A 841 -9.22 39.92 -7.38
CA GLY A 841 -8.00 39.13 -7.26
C GLY A 841 -7.95 37.94 -8.21
N HIS A 842 -6.87 37.18 -8.11
CA HIS A 842 -6.73 35.91 -8.80
C HIS A 842 -6.94 34.79 -7.78
N TYR A 843 -7.97 33.97 -7.97
CA TYR A 843 -8.32 32.86 -7.09
C TYR A 843 -8.03 31.54 -7.81
N PRO A 844 -6.88 30.88 -7.52
CA PRO A 844 -6.57 29.60 -8.12
C PRO A 844 -7.61 28.55 -7.75
N PHE A 845 -8.06 27.75 -8.71
CA PHE A 845 -8.79 26.52 -8.44
C PHE A 845 -7.94 25.31 -8.81
N VAL A 846 -8.03 24.24 -8.02
CA VAL A 846 -7.14 23.08 -8.13
C VAL A 846 -7.88 21.79 -7.81
N ASP A 847 -7.36 20.67 -8.32
CA ASP A 847 -7.48 19.40 -7.61
C ASP A 847 -6.50 19.37 -6.43
N HIS A 848 -7.03 19.30 -5.21
CA HIS A 848 -6.23 19.33 -3.99
C HIS A 848 -5.49 18.01 -3.70
N ASP A 849 -5.66 16.96 -4.52
CA ASP A 849 -4.57 15.99 -4.66
C ASP A 849 -3.42 16.68 -5.41
N MET A 850 -2.46 17.21 -4.67
CA MET A 850 -1.41 18.07 -5.23
C MET A 850 -0.56 17.38 -6.32
N ARG A 851 -0.61 16.05 -6.43
CA ARG A 851 0.00 15.34 -7.57
C ARG A 851 -0.72 15.65 -8.88
N HIS A 852 -2.04 15.83 -8.83
CA HIS A 852 -2.89 16.22 -9.96
C HIS A 852 -2.83 17.74 -10.15
N GLY A 853 -2.94 18.50 -9.04
CA GLY A 853 -2.84 19.96 -9.04
C GLY A 853 -1.52 20.46 -9.63
N GLU A 854 -0.36 20.00 -9.13
CA GLU A 854 0.95 20.42 -9.65
C GLU A 854 1.26 19.87 -11.05
N ALA A 855 0.48 18.88 -11.52
CA ALA A 855 0.61 18.27 -12.84
C ALA A 855 -0.49 18.72 -13.81
N GLY A 856 -1.14 19.86 -13.57
CA GLY A 856 -1.99 20.53 -14.57
C GLY A 856 -3.47 20.63 -14.27
N ALA A 857 -4.00 19.97 -13.22
CA ALA A 857 -5.40 20.15 -12.81
C ALA A 857 -5.57 21.42 -11.96
N HIS A 858 -5.33 22.57 -12.57
CA HIS A 858 -5.49 23.88 -11.98
C HIS A 858 -5.86 24.95 -13.02
N GLY A 859 -6.32 26.08 -12.50
CA GLY A 859 -6.67 27.26 -13.27
C GLY A 859 -6.90 28.45 -12.34
N ILE A 860 -7.27 29.59 -12.91
CA ILE A 860 -7.47 30.83 -12.16
C ILE A 860 -8.88 31.38 -12.40
N PHE A 861 -9.54 31.84 -11.34
CA PHE A 861 -10.61 32.82 -11.45
C PHE A 861 -10.00 34.22 -11.37
N GLU A 862 -10.12 34.99 -12.46
CA GLU A 862 -9.80 36.41 -12.53
C GLU A 862 -11.04 37.22 -12.10
N VAL A 863 -10.99 37.74 -10.87
CA VAL A 863 -12.07 38.51 -10.27
C VAL A 863 -11.76 39.99 -10.43
N THR A 864 -12.48 40.68 -11.33
CA THR A 864 -12.26 42.09 -11.68
C THR A 864 -13.46 42.96 -11.31
N ARG A 865 -13.24 44.26 -11.15
CA ARG A 865 -14.30 45.21 -10.76
C ARG A 865 -15.30 45.48 -11.89
#